data_AF-A0A1I8I5N1-F1
#
_entry.id   AF-A0A1I8I5N1-F1
#
_cell.length_a   1.000
_cell.length_b   1.000
_cell.length_c   1.000
_cell.angle_alpha   90.00
_cell.angle_beta   90.00
_cell.angle_gamma   90.00
#
_symmetry.space_group_name_H-M   'P 1'
#
loop_
_entity.id
_entity.type
_entity.pdbx_description
1 polymer ?
#
loop_
_entity_poly.entity_id
_entity_poly.type
_entity_poly.pdbx_seq_one_letter_code
_entity_poly.pdbx_strand_id
1 'polypeptide(L)'
;MRRLAASLLLLLVFGVYVSAGVKLEQLDDVDALEELDGLGRRDWRLDTRLPQARQRPAFHHYNHNGVELFYHVFRGYRVVEPQLGVVMGEDTVLHRHHHRYRVSLEMVIKNDYELPHSTSISWMNFPVKSITSRFVQRVACGNLCRGVKSAVTKRDGQFWLNFYCHSKKVCSRVRRYFSTNSPQSQRLFGFLEFTLVGIIHEHQFVFHWRSGEAGEKPVEAFHFEDGKALLYTIKSNIGQTVYATYTTKGQRVIPSKKSLPKLYRSDQLDSLSSNIGDYKLIVAEMRKHGRVVAQLVFDVSTNKKTLNLMNWFSPTRLVSSFPYEIGKTGFNYFSMAGHKALKRTFFVNYVYRGCPGDTGFWMIADKKDVCSWAKKGWKGSAPELVYSQVSGIKYSQGNAFYADRFLVYLTNETPKPRPVPYPFFRFEGDKALLYTIKSNIGQTAYKTFKKKGTTMIPSDGKLPNLYRSKLLDTLPFAVKRSGYGKIVAEMRTGSKVVAQRYSEGNAFFADRFIVYLTSKVPELHPELPPVFRFEGNKNLLYTIKSNIGEKVYTTFKNRGNNEIPSDRSLPKLYRSDQLDTLANAVERSGFKHIVAEMRAGSRVVAQVVFDVSINTKSLNFQNWFTPARMLKKTGFNFFSFAGHQAHKRTFFISNRYRGCGGDIGFWVVSDRKDVCKWSNKGWHSSGPVLVYTQVPGVPFAKSNAYYADRFIVYMANHVPRPPPLPIPIFRFEGNKVLLYTIKSHIGKTAYSTFRSRAYDRIPKHRSLPDLYRSNQLDTLPSLIHRTGYKRMVAEMRTDGKVVAQVVFDVSRNPKSLNMVNWFSKSRLVSSYPYQLGKSGYNYFSVAGHQAYKRTFFINSVYKACPGDIGFWVVSDRRDPCKWAYKGWHGSAPALIYTRLPGKKYSQGNAFYADRFLVYLANEVPKPAAPKIPLFHFEGHRALLYTVKSGAGHEVFKTFRTKGPSDIPADRSLPDLYRSDQLDALAWTLLHTGYKRIVAEMRSDGRRVAQVVFDVSRHTKSVGMTNWFTPTRLVSSYPYHLGKTGYNYFSVAGHRAHKRSFFINKVYAGCAGDLRLLDGWANKGWSGSAPVLVYTKKPGKYSRGNAFFADRFLVYLE
;
A
#
# COMPACT_ATOMS: atom_id res chain seq x y z
N MET A 1 -39.22 -38.81 -19.39
CA MET A 1 -37.83 -39.33 -19.40
C MET A 1 -37.84 -40.79 -19.86
N ARG A 2 -37.28 -41.12 -21.04
CA ARG A 2 -36.77 -42.44 -21.52
C ARG A 2 -36.80 -42.50 -23.06
N ARG A 3 -35.63 -42.77 -23.69
CA ARG A 3 -35.35 -43.36 -25.04
C ARG A 3 -35.98 -42.77 -26.35
N LEU A 4 -35.18 -42.89 -27.43
CA LEU A 4 -35.49 -42.90 -28.89
C LEU A 4 -35.78 -41.60 -29.68
N ALA A 5 -35.36 -41.63 -30.96
CA ALA A 5 -35.62 -40.79 -32.16
C ALA A 5 -35.54 -39.24 -32.05
N ALA A 6 -34.99 -38.45 -32.99
CA ALA A 6 -34.77 -38.50 -34.45
C ALA A 6 -35.89 -37.85 -35.31
N SER A 7 -35.52 -37.39 -36.52
CA SER A 7 -36.13 -36.30 -37.31
C SER A 7 -37.60 -36.42 -37.77
N LEU A 8 -38.18 -35.24 -38.02
CA LEU A 8 -39.25 -34.90 -38.98
C LEU A 8 -40.74 -35.13 -38.58
N LEU A 9 -41.53 -34.08 -38.85
CA LEU A 9 -42.96 -34.05 -39.27
C LEU A 9 -44.13 -34.38 -38.30
N LEU A 10 -45.20 -33.57 -38.45
CA LEU A 10 -46.64 -33.90 -38.41
C LEU A 10 -47.47 -33.97 -37.09
N LEU A 11 -48.50 -33.10 -37.04
CA LEU A 11 -49.90 -33.21 -36.55
C LEU A 11 -50.32 -33.87 -35.20
N LEU A 12 -50.75 -33.02 -34.26
CA LEU A 12 -52.14 -32.80 -33.74
C LEU A 12 -52.98 -33.84 -32.94
N VAL A 13 -53.68 -33.32 -31.89
CA VAL A 13 -54.87 -33.79 -31.11
C VAL A 13 -54.85 -35.16 -30.40
N PHE A 14 -55.72 -35.51 -29.42
CA PHE A 14 -56.88 -34.90 -28.71
C PHE A 14 -56.74 -35.16 -27.17
N GLY A 15 -57.54 -34.65 -26.22
CA GLY A 15 -58.74 -33.79 -26.30
C GLY A 15 -59.52 -33.74 -24.97
N VAL A 16 -60.85 -33.49 -25.09
CA VAL A 16 -61.93 -33.63 -24.06
C VAL A 16 -61.94 -32.52 -22.97
N TYR A 17 -63.03 -31.83 -22.56
CA TYR A 17 -64.42 -31.53 -23.04
C TYR A 17 -65.03 -30.50 -22.03
N VAL A 18 -66.22 -29.86 -22.17
CA VAL A 18 -67.27 -29.76 -23.21
C VAL A 18 -67.38 -28.24 -23.60
N SER A 19 -68.46 -27.42 -23.72
CA SER A 19 -69.92 -27.42 -24.06
C SER A 19 -70.37 -25.94 -24.24
N ALA A 20 -71.44 -25.54 -24.95
CA ALA A 20 -72.16 -26.09 -26.12
C ALA A 20 -73.22 -25.04 -26.61
N GLY A 21 -73.35 -24.82 -27.91
CA GLY A 21 -74.43 -24.03 -28.55
C GLY A 21 -74.22 -22.49 -28.60
N VAL A 22 -74.78 -21.72 -29.55
CA VAL A 22 -75.60 -22.03 -30.77
C VAL A 22 -75.20 -21.07 -31.93
N LYS A 23 -75.59 -21.38 -33.17
CA LYS A 23 -75.29 -20.69 -34.45
C LYS A 23 -76.10 -19.38 -34.70
N LEU A 24 -75.65 -18.67 -35.76
CA LEU A 24 -76.36 -17.96 -36.86
C LEU A 24 -76.04 -16.45 -37.00
N GLU A 25 -76.28 -15.76 -38.13
CA GLU A 25 -76.01 -16.00 -39.59
C GLU A 25 -76.48 -14.75 -40.39
N GLN A 26 -75.66 -14.23 -41.32
CA GLN A 26 -76.04 -13.34 -42.45
C GLN A 26 -76.77 -11.98 -42.23
N LEU A 27 -76.99 -11.29 -43.36
CA LEU A 27 -77.72 -10.03 -43.62
C LEU A 27 -77.04 -8.72 -43.18
N ASP A 28 -77.27 -7.57 -43.84
CA ASP A 28 -77.14 -7.18 -45.27
C ASP A 28 -77.30 -5.62 -45.35
N ASP A 29 -77.35 -5.02 -46.55
CA ASP A 29 -77.42 -3.57 -46.79
C ASP A 29 -78.64 -2.84 -46.17
N VAL A 30 -78.53 -1.51 -45.93
CA VAL A 30 -79.31 -0.42 -46.60
C VAL A 30 -78.94 0.99 -46.05
N ASP A 31 -79.23 2.02 -46.88
CA ASP A 31 -78.91 3.46 -46.79
C ASP A 31 -79.32 4.29 -45.53
N ALA A 32 -78.74 5.51 -45.49
CA ALA A 32 -79.34 6.81 -45.08
C ALA A 32 -78.86 7.54 -43.80
N LEU A 33 -77.92 8.50 -44.02
CA LEU A 33 -77.91 9.93 -43.61
C LEU A 33 -78.49 10.45 -42.27
N GLU A 34 -77.72 11.40 -41.68
CA GLU A 34 -78.14 12.49 -40.74
C GLU A 34 -78.58 12.01 -39.32
N GLU A 35 -78.37 12.73 -38.20
CA GLU A 35 -77.68 14.00 -37.86
C GLU A 35 -77.23 13.98 -36.37
N LEU A 36 -76.33 14.88 -35.92
CA LEU A 36 -76.40 15.67 -34.65
C LEU A 36 -75.05 16.21 -34.11
N ASP A 37 -75.14 17.33 -33.37
CA ASP A 37 -74.07 18.04 -32.64
C ASP A 37 -73.72 17.42 -31.26
N GLY A 38 -72.58 17.81 -30.64
CA GLY A 38 -72.28 17.39 -29.25
C GLY A 38 -70.94 17.77 -28.60
N LEU A 39 -70.76 19.04 -28.25
CA LEU A 39 -69.92 19.57 -27.14
C LEU A 39 -68.87 18.67 -26.42
N GLY A 40 -67.58 18.81 -26.82
CA GLY A 40 -66.49 19.31 -25.95
C GLY A 40 -65.90 18.53 -24.74
N ARG A 41 -64.59 18.80 -24.53
CA ARG A 41 -63.74 18.65 -23.31
C ARG A 41 -63.08 17.31 -22.93
N ARG A 42 -61.75 17.45 -22.76
CA ARG A 42 -60.82 16.86 -21.76
C ARG A 42 -60.17 15.49 -22.01
N ASP A 43 -58.96 15.48 -21.45
CA ASP A 43 -57.94 14.46 -21.30
C ASP A 43 -58.40 13.06 -20.88
N TRP A 44 -57.65 12.06 -21.33
CA TRP A 44 -57.11 11.04 -20.41
C TRP A 44 -55.64 10.72 -20.76
N ARG A 45 -54.78 10.68 -19.73
CA ARG A 45 -53.51 9.95 -19.77
C ARG A 45 -53.75 8.52 -19.31
N LEU A 46 -52.83 7.60 -19.64
CA LEU A 46 -52.41 6.59 -18.67
C LEU A 46 -50.90 6.32 -18.78
N ASP A 47 -50.36 5.54 -17.84
CA ASP A 47 -48.98 5.62 -17.39
C ASP A 47 -48.05 4.52 -17.95
N THR A 48 -46.85 4.45 -17.38
CA THR A 48 -45.61 3.94 -17.95
C THR A 48 -45.37 2.43 -17.75
N ARG A 49 -44.92 1.79 -18.85
CA ARG A 49 -43.65 1.04 -18.89
C ARG A 49 -43.19 0.82 -20.34
N LEU A 50 -41.89 0.58 -20.52
CA LEU A 50 -41.18 0.51 -21.82
C LEU A 50 -41.40 -0.85 -22.54
N PRO A 51 -41.10 -0.99 -23.87
CA PRO A 51 -40.35 -0.07 -24.73
C PRO A 51 -40.99 0.34 -26.08
N GLN A 52 -40.40 1.38 -26.69
CA GLN A 52 -40.37 1.75 -28.13
C GLN A 52 -41.68 2.13 -28.88
N ALA A 53 -41.81 3.45 -29.08
CA ALA A 53 -42.12 4.12 -30.36
C ALA A 53 -43.34 3.65 -31.19
N ARG A 54 -44.53 4.18 -30.86
CA ARG A 54 -45.59 4.41 -31.87
C ARG A 54 -45.28 5.69 -32.67
N GLN A 55 -44.56 5.55 -33.79
CA GLN A 55 -44.55 6.59 -34.82
C GLN A 55 -45.94 6.66 -35.49
N ARG A 56 -46.34 7.84 -36.00
CA ARG A 56 -47.25 7.87 -37.16
C ARG A 56 -46.54 7.13 -38.31
N PRO A 57 -47.22 6.32 -39.13
CA PRO A 57 -46.54 5.55 -40.19
C PRO A 57 -45.71 6.49 -41.05
N ALA A 58 -44.39 6.30 -41.01
CA ALA A 58 -43.46 7.22 -41.64
C ALA A 58 -43.62 7.14 -43.17
N PHE A 59 -43.82 8.29 -43.79
CA PHE A 59 -43.87 8.45 -45.23
C PHE A 59 -42.44 8.33 -45.77
N HIS A 60 -42.15 7.26 -46.51
CA HIS A 60 -40.80 7.01 -47.02
C HIS A 60 -40.76 7.21 -48.53
N HIS A 61 -39.87 8.09 -48.98
CA HIS A 61 -39.55 8.30 -50.39
C HIS A 61 -38.27 7.52 -50.77
N TYR A 62 -38.27 6.90 -51.94
CA TYR A 62 -37.11 6.27 -52.56
C TYR A 62 -37.16 6.49 -54.08
N ASN A 63 -36.12 7.13 -54.64
CA ASN A 63 -36.00 7.27 -56.10
C ASN A 63 -35.31 6.03 -56.68
N HIS A 64 -35.95 5.36 -57.64
CA HIS A 64 -35.41 4.22 -58.38
C HIS A 64 -35.40 4.51 -59.87
N ASN A 65 -34.23 4.44 -60.51
CA ASN A 65 -34.03 4.69 -61.94
C ASN A 65 -34.66 6.02 -62.46
N GLY A 66 -34.72 7.05 -61.61
CA GLY A 66 -35.33 8.35 -61.91
C GLY A 66 -36.82 8.47 -61.55
N VAL A 67 -37.48 7.37 -61.17
CA VAL A 67 -38.88 7.35 -60.72
C VAL A 67 -38.94 7.50 -59.19
N GLU A 68 -39.72 8.46 -58.71
CA GLU A 68 -39.98 8.65 -57.28
C GLU A 68 -41.04 7.65 -56.79
N LEU A 69 -40.66 6.75 -55.89
CA LEU A 69 -41.53 5.77 -55.24
C LEU A 69 -41.78 6.18 -53.78
N PHE A 70 -43.04 6.32 -53.42
CA PHE A 70 -43.49 6.55 -52.04
C PHE A 70 -44.00 5.22 -51.47
N TYR A 71 -43.63 4.88 -50.23
CA TYR A 71 -43.95 3.56 -49.68
C TYR A 71 -44.12 3.56 -48.17
N HIS A 72 -44.80 2.52 -47.69
CA HIS A 72 -45.01 2.22 -46.27
C HIS A 72 -44.46 0.83 -45.93
N VAL A 73 -44.04 0.64 -44.68
CA VAL A 73 -43.47 -0.63 -44.19
C VAL A 73 -44.52 -1.38 -43.38
N PHE A 74 -44.82 -2.62 -43.76
CA PHE A 74 -45.75 -3.50 -43.04
C PHE A 74 -45.25 -4.93 -42.98
N ARG A 75 -45.14 -5.50 -41.76
CA ARG A 75 -44.66 -6.88 -41.50
C ARG A 75 -43.40 -7.29 -42.28
N GLY A 76 -42.46 -6.36 -42.47
CA GLY A 76 -41.21 -6.56 -43.21
C GLY A 76 -41.25 -6.23 -44.71
N TYR A 77 -42.45 -6.16 -45.30
CA TYR A 77 -42.65 -5.77 -46.70
C TYR A 77 -42.67 -4.26 -46.86
N ARG A 78 -42.26 -3.78 -48.03
CA ARG A 78 -42.40 -2.38 -48.46
C ARG A 78 -43.50 -2.27 -49.51
N VAL A 79 -44.64 -1.71 -49.10
CA VAL A 79 -45.82 -1.54 -49.95
C VAL A 79 -45.76 -0.14 -50.57
N VAL A 80 -45.59 -0.08 -51.89
CA VAL A 80 -45.53 1.17 -52.66
C VAL A 80 -46.93 1.76 -52.82
N GLU A 81 -47.07 3.07 -52.60
CA GLU A 81 -48.32 3.82 -52.73
C GLU A 81 -48.63 4.09 -54.23
N PRO A 82 -49.85 3.78 -54.71
CA PRO A 82 -50.23 4.00 -56.10
C PRO A 82 -50.39 5.49 -56.38
N GLN A 83 -49.84 5.98 -57.51
CA GLN A 83 -50.07 7.35 -57.95
C GLN A 83 -51.37 7.45 -58.75
N LEU A 84 -52.28 8.31 -58.27
CA LEU A 84 -53.62 8.46 -58.84
C LEU A 84 -53.69 9.61 -59.85
N GLY A 85 -53.90 9.28 -61.12
CA GLY A 85 -54.29 10.21 -62.17
C GLY A 85 -55.78 10.12 -62.50
N VAL A 86 -56.35 11.23 -62.96
CA VAL A 86 -57.65 11.26 -63.65
C VAL A 86 -57.41 11.93 -65.00
N VAL A 87 -57.75 11.24 -66.08
CA VAL A 87 -57.44 11.66 -67.45
C VAL A 87 -58.75 11.85 -68.23
N MET A 88 -58.75 12.85 -69.10
CA MET A 88 -59.86 13.12 -70.01
C MET A 88 -59.74 12.19 -71.23
N GLY A 89 -60.25 10.96 -71.11
CA GLY A 89 -60.46 10.10 -72.28
C GLY A 89 -61.41 10.76 -73.30
N GLU A 90 -61.33 10.34 -74.56
CA GLU A 90 -62.10 10.95 -75.65
C GLU A 90 -63.62 10.77 -75.45
N ASP A 91 -64.03 9.62 -74.88
CA ASP A 91 -65.40 9.26 -74.47
C ASP A 91 -65.97 10.05 -73.27
N THR A 92 -65.53 11.30 -73.05
CA THR A 92 -66.09 12.20 -72.03
C THR A 92 -67.48 12.76 -72.40
N VAL A 93 -68.40 11.87 -72.80
CA VAL A 93 -69.76 12.20 -73.25
C VAL A 93 -70.68 12.56 -72.08
N LEU A 94 -71.44 13.64 -72.23
CA LEU A 94 -72.34 14.17 -71.20
C LEU A 94 -73.75 13.58 -71.38
N HIS A 95 -74.00 12.42 -70.75
CA HIS A 95 -75.26 11.70 -70.86
C HIS A 95 -76.35 12.25 -69.92
N ARG A 96 -77.61 12.14 -70.35
CA ARG A 96 -78.81 12.32 -69.50
C ARG A 96 -79.18 10.96 -68.92
N HIS A 97 -79.32 10.85 -67.60
CA HIS A 97 -79.51 9.59 -66.87
C HIS A 97 -80.52 9.82 -65.75
N HIS A 98 -81.74 9.25 -65.88
CA HIS A 98 -82.87 9.38 -64.94
C HIS A 98 -82.97 10.76 -64.27
N HIS A 99 -83.40 11.75 -65.05
CA HIS A 99 -83.59 13.17 -64.68
C HIS A 99 -82.33 13.95 -64.22
N ARG A 100 -81.15 13.32 -64.16
CA ARG A 100 -79.86 13.99 -63.90
C ARG A 100 -78.94 13.93 -65.11
N TYR A 101 -77.80 14.63 -65.02
CA TYR A 101 -76.74 14.62 -66.04
C TYR A 101 -75.49 13.97 -65.45
N ARG A 102 -74.80 13.13 -66.23
CA ARG A 102 -73.54 12.47 -65.85
C ARG A 102 -72.39 12.95 -66.71
N VAL A 103 -71.22 13.12 -66.10
CA VAL A 103 -69.92 13.20 -66.78
C VAL A 103 -69.06 12.09 -66.20
N SER A 104 -68.54 11.22 -67.06
CA SER A 104 -67.66 10.11 -66.70
C SER A 104 -66.24 10.46 -67.15
N LEU A 105 -65.25 10.33 -66.26
CA LEU A 105 -63.82 10.54 -66.51
C LEU A 105 -63.06 9.23 -66.28
N GLU A 106 -61.98 9.02 -67.01
CA GLU A 106 -61.13 7.83 -66.89
C GLU A 106 -60.15 8.00 -65.72
N MET A 107 -59.95 6.96 -64.91
CA MET A 107 -58.95 6.96 -63.85
C MET A 107 -57.71 6.16 -64.27
N VAL A 108 -56.58 6.85 -64.39
CA VAL A 108 -55.29 6.24 -64.72
C VAL A 108 -54.51 6.06 -63.43
N ILE A 109 -54.44 4.82 -62.96
CA ILE A 109 -53.80 4.48 -61.67
C ILE A 109 -52.43 3.90 -61.98
N LYS A 110 -51.37 4.66 -61.72
CA LYS A 110 -50.02 4.12 -61.86
C LYS A 110 -49.64 3.38 -60.57
N ASN A 111 -49.74 2.07 -60.63
CA ASN A 111 -49.42 1.16 -59.53
C ASN A 111 -48.35 0.13 -59.92
N ASP A 112 -48.20 -0.15 -61.21
CA ASP A 112 -47.37 -1.26 -61.71
C ASP A 112 -45.94 -0.77 -61.96
N TYR A 113 -45.26 -0.44 -60.87
CA TYR A 113 -43.85 -0.04 -60.88
C TYR A 113 -42.93 -1.25 -61.01
N GLU A 114 -41.85 -1.11 -61.78
CA GLU A 114 -40.69 -1.99 -61.65
C GLU A 114 -40.07 -1.79 -60.26
N LEU A 115 -40.06 -2.86 -59.47
CA LEU A 115 -39.65 -2.81 -58.07
C LEU A 115 -38.17 -3.20 -57.91
N PRO A 116 -37.43 -2.59 -56.95
CA PRO A 116 -36.02 -2.90 -56.78
C PRO A 116 -35.82 -4.34 -56.30
N HIS A 117 -35.28 -5.20 -57.17
CA HIS A 117 -34.88 -6.56 -56.80
C HIS A 117 -33.75 -6.53 -55.76
N SER A 118 -34.09 -6.83 -54.51
CA SER A 118 -33.17 -6.88 -53.37
C SER A 118 -33.34 -8.20 -52.61
N THR A 119 -32.23 -8.93 -52.42
CA THR A 119 -32.22 -10.23 -51.72
C THR A 119 -32.53 -10.15 -50.22
N SER A 120 -32.66 -8.94 -49.66
CA SER A 120 -32.93 -8.70 -48.23
C SER A 120 -34.17 -7.84 -47.96
N ILE A 121 -34.88 -7.37 -49.00
CA ILE A 121 -36.02 -6.45 -48.86
C ILE A 121 -37.11 -6.80 -49.90
N SER A 122 -38.22 -7.36 -49.43
CA SER A 122 -39.39 -7.65 -50.26
C SER A 122 -40.23 -6.40 -50.50
N TRP A 123 -40.18 -5.87 -51.72
CA TRP A 123 -41.07 -4.79 -52.19
C TRP A 123 -42.34 -5.38 -52.81
N MET A 124 -43.47 -4.65 -52.69
CA MET A 124 -44.75 -5.00 -53.32
C MET A 124 -45.49 -3.73 -53.79
N ASN A 125 -46.13 -3.79 -54.95
CA ASN A 125 -47.08 -2.79 -55.41
C ASN A 125 -48.43 -2.99 -54.70
N PHE A 126 -49.26 -1.94 -54.59
CA PHE A 126 -50.49 -2.00 -53.81
C PHE A 126 -51.66 -2.61 -54.61
N PRO A 127 -52.26 -3.73 -54.17
CA PRO A 127 -53.36 -4.35 -54.91
C PRO A 127 -54.68 -3.59 -54.70
N VAL A 128 -54.93 -2.57 -55.52
CA VAL A 128 -56.16 -1.76 -55.49
C VAL A 128 -57.37 -2.62 -55.86
N LYS A 129 -58.15 -3.02 -54.84
CA LYS A 129 -59.36 -3.85 -54.98
C LYS A 129 -60.59 -3.00 -55.28
N SER A 130 -60.77 -1.90 -54.57
CA SER A 130 -61.86 -0.94 -54.80
C SER A 130 -61.45 0.50 -54.47
N ILE A 131 -62.23 1.47 -54.94
CA ILE A 131 -61.98 2.90 -54.75
C ILE A 131 -63.32 3.60 -54.54
N THR A 132 -63.40 4.50 -53.57
CA THR A 132 -64.53 5.44 -53.43
C THR A 132 -64.04 6.87 -53.60
N SER A 133 -64.93 7.77 -54.03
CA SER A 133 -64.62 9.19 -54.30
C SER A 133 -65.61 10.12 -53.63
N ARG A 134 -65.13 11.11 -52.88
CA ARG A 134 -65.92 12.19 -52.30
C ARG A 134 -65.48 13.53 -52.89
N PHE A 135 -66.37 14.18 -53.64
CA PHE A 135 -66.17 15.57 -54.05
C PHE A 135 -66.47 16.52 -52.88
N VAL A 136 -65.44 17.15 -52.34
CA VAL A 136 -65.52 18.11 -51.24
C VAL A 136 -65.56 19.52 -51.82
N GLN A 137 -66.69 20.19 -51.63
CA GLN A 137 -66.93 21.52 -52.19
C GLN A 137 -66.14 22.57 -51.39
N ARG A 138 -65.44 23.47 -52.07
CA ARG A 138 -64.81 24.62 -51.40
C ARG A 138 -65.86 25.72 -51.21
N VAL A 139 -65.79 26.41 -50.06
CA VAL A 139 -66.72 27.49 -49.67
C VAL A 139 -66.95 28.52 -50.79
N ALA A 140 -65.90 28.82 -51.58
CA ALA A 140 -65.93 29.76 -52.69
C ALA A 140 -66.85 29.37 -53.87
N CYS A 141 -67.31 28.12 -54.02
CA CYS A 141 -68.21 27.75 -55.11
C CYS A 141 -69.69 28.08 -54.83
N GLY A 142 -70.10 28.13 -53.56
CA GLY A 142 -71.48 28.40 -53.14
C GLY A 142 -72.52 27.55 -53.88
N ASN A 143 -73.63 28.18 -54.28
CA ASN A 143 -74.73 27.50 -55.00
C ASN A 143 -74.34 26.94 -56.38
N LEU A 144 -73.15 27.25 -56.93
CA LEU A 144 -72.74 26.82 -58.28
C LEU A 144 -72.28 25.35 -58.34
N CYS A 145 -71.89 24.77 -57.20
CA CYS A 145 -71.51 23.35 -57.05
C CYS A 145 -72.59 22.50 -56.34
N ARG A 146 -73.66 23.12 -55.84
CA ARG A 146 -74.64 22.48 -54.94
C ARG A 146 -75.31 21.28 -55.64
N GLY A 147 -75.33 20.13 -54.96
CA GLY A 147 -75.92 18.90 -55.49
C GLY A 147 -75.05 18.09 -56.47
N VAL A 148 -73.78 18.45 -56.70
CA VAL A 148 -72.83 17.57 -57.41
C VAL A 148 -72.38 16.43 -56.48
N LYS A 149 -72.63 15.17 -56.89
CA LYS A 149 -72.11 13.95 -56.26
C LYS A 149 -71.08 13.25 -57.17
N SER A 150 -70.12 12.55 -56.57
CA SER A 150 -69.09 11.76 -57.24
C SER A 150 -69.18 10.28 -56.85
N ALA A 151 -68.99 9.36 -57.79
CA ALA A 151 -68.83 7.93 -57.51
C ALA A 151 -67.89 7.27 -58.52
N VAL A 152 -67.03 6.34 -58.06
CA VAL A 152 -66.20 5.52 -58.94
C VAL A 152 -66.94 4.24 -59.31
N THR A 153 -66.90 3.85 -60.58
CA THR A 153 -67.41 2.56 -61.07
C THR A 153 -66.29 1.81 -61.77
N LYS A 154 -66.19 0.50 -61.57
CA LYS A 154 -65.29 -0.36 -62.34
C LYS A 154 -66.03 -0.91 -63.57
N ARG A 155 -65.39 -0.89 -64.73
CA ARG A 155 -65.87 -1.45 -66.01
C ARG A 155 -64.68 -2.04 -66.74
N ASP A 156 -64.82 -3.26 -67.25
CA ASP A 156 -63.84 -3.89 -68.16
C ASP A 156 -62.40 -3.87 -67.61
N GLY A 157 -62.28 -4.09 -66.29
CA GLY A 157 -61.01 -4.04 -65.54
C GLY A 157 -60.61 -2.64 -65.05
N GLN A 158 -61.06 -1.55 -65.67
CA GLN A 158 -60.63 -0.18 -65.42
C GLN A 158 -61.60 0.61 -64.51
N PHE A 159 -61.10 1.66 -63.85
CA PHE A 159 -61.88 2.51 -62.94
C PHE A 159 -62.28 3.83 -63.63
N TRP A 160 -63.53 4.24 -63.41
CA TRP A 160 -64.13 5.43 -64.01
C TRP A 160 -64.77 6.33 -62.94
N LEU A 161 -64.40 7.61 -62.90
CA LEU A 161 -64.95 8.61 -61.98
C LEU A 161 -66.17 9.28 -62.60
N ASN A 162 -67.33 9.10 -61.98
CA ASN A 162 -68.60 9.66 -62.44
C ASN A 162 -69.03 10.84 -61.57
N PHE A 163 -69.27 11.99 -62.20
CA PHE A 163 -69.95 13.14 -61.59
C PHE A 163 -71.42 13.16 -62.01
N TYR A 164 -72.30 13.31 -61.03
CA TYR A 164 -73.75 13.41 -61.22
C TYR A 164 -74.20 14.82 -60.83
N CYS A 165 -74.85 15.53 -61.75
CA CYS A 165 -75.31 16.91 -61.57
C CYS A 165 -76.81 17.05 -61.84
N HIS A 166 -77.49 17.90 -61.08
CA HIS A 166 -78.91 18.21 -61.31
C HIS A 166 -79.20 19.05 -62.57
N SER A 167 -78.19 19.61 -63.25
CA SER A 167 -78.40 20.30 -64.54
C SER A 167 -77.21 20.19 -65.51
N LYS A 168 -77.52 20.27 -66.81
CA LYS A 168 -76.54 20.25 -67.91
C LYS A 168 -75.49 21.35 -67.75
N LYS A 169 -75.91 22.55 -67.34
CA LYS A 169 -75.05 23.74 -67.14
C LYS A 169 -74.03 23.56 -66.01
N VAL A 170 -74.34 22.76 -64.99
CA VAL A 170 -73.39 22.39 -63.92
C VAL A 170 -72.42 21.32 -64.42
N CYS A 171 -72.90 20.23 -65.02
CA CYS A 171 -72.01 19.15 -65.49
C CYS A 171 -71.08 19.60 -66.64
N SER A 172 -71.51 20.48 -67.54
CA SER A 172 -70.61 21.09 -68.53
C SER A 172 -69.50 21.96 -67.90
N ARG A 173 -69.74 22.56 -66.72
CA ARG A 173 -68.70 23.28 -65.96
C ARG A 173 -67.75 22.33 -65.26
N VAL A 174 -68.24 21.21 -64.72
CA VAL A 174 -67.39 20.14 -64.17
C VAL A 174 -66.48 19.57 -65.27
N ARG A 175 -67.02 19.24 -66.45
CA ARG A 175 -66.20 18.80 -67.61
C ARG A 175 -65.13 19.85 -67.98
N ARG A 176 -65.49 21.14 -68.00
CA ARG A 176 -64.54 22.22 -68.33
C ARG A 176 -63.47 22.46 -67.25
N TYR A 177 -63.77 22.24 -65.97
CA TYR A 177 -62.78 22.31 -64.88
C TYR A 177 -61.64 21.32 -65.09
N PHE A 178 -61.96 20.06 -65.42
CA PHE A 178 -60.95 19.03 -65.68
C PHE A 178 -60.27 19.17 -67.06
N SER A 179 -60.88 19.88 -68.02
CA SER A 179 -60.30 20.06 -69.36
C SER A 179 -59.33 21.25 -69.49
N THR A 180 -59.42 22.30 -68.66
CA THR A 180 -58.59 23.52 -68.81
C THR A 180 -57.44 23.64 -67.80
N ASN A 181 -57.49 22.83 -66.73
CA ASN A 181 -56.40 22.59 -65.77
C ASN A 181 -55.68 23.86 -65.22
N SER A 182 -56.40 24.99 -65.08
CA SER A 182 -55.79 26.27 -64.69
C SER A 182 -55.80 26.49 -63.17
N PRO A 183 -54.77 27.15 -62.58
CA PRO A 183 -54.75 27.43 -61.14
C PRO A 183 -55.94 28.27 -60.62
N GLN A 184 -56.53 29.14 -61.46
CA GLN A 184 -57.73 29.88 -61.10
C GLN A 184 -58.97 28.97 -61.03
N SER A 185 -59.14 28.05 -61.98
CA SER A 185 -60.25 27.09 -61.95
C SER A 185 -60.16 26.15 -60.73
N GLN A 186 -58.96 25.65 -60.42
CA GLN A 186 -58.70 24.82 -59.23
C GLN A 186 -59.06 25.52 -57.90
N ARG A 187 -58.87 26.84 -57.79
CA ARG A 187 -59.21 27.61 -56.57
C ARG A 187 -60.72 27.75 -56.32
N LEU A 188 -61.59 27.56 -57.32
CA LEU A 188 -62.99 27.99 -57.29
C LEU A 188 -64.07 26.91 -57.12
N PHE A 189 -63.78 25.63 -57.40
CA PHE A 189 -64.82 24.57 -57.41
C PHE A 189 -64.81 23.66 -56.17
N GLY A 190 -63.68 23.01 -55.87
CA GLY A 190 -63.60 21.99 -54.83
C GLY A 190 -62.32 21.18 -54.91
N PHE A 191 -62.27 20.08 -54.17
CA PHE A 191 -61.26 19.03 -54.31
C PHE A 191 -61.91 17.65 -54.22
N LEU A 192 -61.34 16.68 -54.93
CA LEU A 192 -61.68 15.27 -54.76
C LEU A 192 -60.87 14.68 -53.62
N GLU A 193 -61.53 13.88 -52.80
CA GLU A 193 -60.90 12.90 -51.93
C GLU A 193 -61.20 11.51 -52.47
N PHE A 194 -60.18 10.68 -52.56
CA PHE A 194 -60.30 9.28 -52.97
C PHE A 194 -59.87 8.39 -51.82
N THR A 195 -60.61 7.32 -51.59
CA THR A 195 -60.26 6.29 -50.62
C THR A 195 -60.04 4.99 -51.39
N LEU A 196 -58.78 4.58 -51.53
CA LEU A 196 -58.39 3.35 -52.20
C LEU A 196 -58.30 2.23 -51.16
N VAL A 197 -58.89 1.08 -51.48
CA VAL A 197 -58.91 -0.10 -50.61
C VAL A 197 -58.22 -1.27 -51.31
N GLY A 198 -57.28 -1.90 -50.61
CA GLY A 198 -56.57 -3.10 -51.07
C GLY A 198 -56.51 -4.14 -49.96
N ILE A 199 -56.21 -5.40 -50.30
CA ILE A 199 -56.05 -6.49 -49.33
C ILE A 199 -54.70 -7.15 -49.58
N ILE A 200 -53.87 -7.25 -48.53
CA ILE A 200 -52.54 -7.88 -48.57
C ILE A 200 -52.48 -8.88 -47.41
N HIS A 201 -52.33 -10.17 -47.73
CA HIS A 201 -52.27 -11.27 -46.75
C HIS A 201 -53.39 -11.15 -45.69
N GLU A 202 -54.64 -11.20 -46.17
CA GLU A 202 -55.90 -11.11 -45.40
C GLU A 202 -56.17 -9.76 -44.68
N HIS A 203 -55.19 -8.86 -44.58
CA HIS A 203 -55.39 -7.54 -43.98
C HIS A 203 -55.84 -6.51 -45.03
N GLN A 204 -56.93 -5.79 -44.73
CA GLN A 204 -57.41 -4.67 -45.52
C GLN A 204 -56.61 -3.39 -45.20
N PHE A 205 -56.21 -2.70 -46.26
CA PHE A 205 -55.47 -1.44 -46.23
C PHE A 205 -56.29 -0.35 -46.91
N VAL A 206 -56.17 0.88 -46.41
CA VAL A 206 -56.93 2.03 -46.86
C VAL A 206 -55.99 3.23 -47.02
N PHE A 207 -55.92 3.78 -48.24
CA PHE A 207 -55.19 5.01 -48.54
C PHE A 207 -56.16 6.14 -48.87
N HIS A 208 -55.92 7.34 -48.32
CA HIS A 208 -56.72 8.54 -48.57
C HIS A 208 -55.90 9.58 -49.33
N TRP A 209 -56.27 9.83 -50.58
CA TRP A 209 -55.59 10.77 -51.48
C TRP A 209 -56.48 11.99 -51.76
N ARG A 210 -55.92 13.19 -51.90
CA ARG A 210 -56.68 14.43 -52.11
C ARG A 210 -56.10 15.25 -53.28
N SER A 211 -56.94 15.61 -54.26
CA SER A 211 -56.53 16.42 -55.40
C SER A 211 -56.31 17.89 -55.01
N GLY A 212 -55.25 18.52 -55.51
CA GLY A 212 -55.17 19.99 -55.57
C GLY A 212 -54.07 20.67 -54.73
N GLU A 213 -53.14 19.93 -54.14
CA GLU A 213 -51.85 20.52 -53.68
C GLU A 213 -50.83 20.60 -54.83
N ALA A 214 -51.27 21.16 -55.97
CA ALA A 214 -50.37 21.69 -56.99
C ALA A 214 -49.76 22.99 -56.46
N GLY A 215 -48.74 22.87 -55.61
CA GLY A 215 -48.01 24.00 -55.05
C GLY A 215 -47.47 24.90 -56.17
N GLU A 216 -47.49 26.22 -55.93
CA GLU A 216 -46.87 27.19 -56.83
C GLU A 216 -45.38 26.81 -57.01
N LYS A 217 -44.92 26.59 -58.26
CA LYS A 217 -43.53 26.18 -58.52
C LYS A 217 -42.59 27.14 -57.79
N PRO A 218 -41.80 26.67 -56.80
CA PRO A 218 -40.96 27.56 -56.00
C PRO A 218 -39.94 28.25 -56.90
N VAL A 219 -39.57 29.49 -56.55
CA VAL A 219 -38.55 30.25 -57.29
C VAL A 219 -37.26 29.44 -57.30
N GLU A 220 -36.88 28.92 -58.46
CA GLU A 220 -35.82 27.92 -58.60
C GLU A 220 -34.50 28.43 -58.02
N ALA A 221 -34.06 27.81 -56.94
CA ALA A 221 -32.95 28.30 -56.15
C ALA A 221 -31.61 27.87 -56.77
N PHE A 222 -30.68 28.81 -56.98
CA PHE A 222 -29.36 28.46 -57.50
C PHE A 222 -28.52 27.71 -56.44
N HIS A 223 -28.55 26.39 -56.51
CA HIS A 223 -27.75 25.51 -55.67
C HIS A 223 -26.29 25.48 -56.16
N PHE A 224 -25.37 25.97 -55.32
CA PHE A 224 -23.93 26.01 -55.64
C PHE A 224 -23.12 24.95 -54.88
N GLU A 225 -23.69 24.41 -53.81
CA GLU A 225 -23.19 23.36 -52.92
C GLU A 225 -24.42 22.62 -52.35
N ASP A 226 -24.27 21.35 -51.97
CA ASP A 226 -25.39 20.53 -51.49
C ASP A 226 -26.09 21.19 -50.30
N GLY A 227 -27.43 21.26 -50.36
CA GLY A 227 -28.25 21.89 -49.32
C GLY A 227 -28.08 23.42 -49.17
N LYS A 228 -27.42 24.11 -50.12
CA LYS A 228 -27.17 25.57 -50.08
C LYS A 228 -27.69 26.31 -51.31
N ALA A 229 -28.76 27.08 -51.11
CA ALA A 229 -29.40 27.91 -52.12
C ALA A 229 -28.86 29.36 -52.07
N LEU A 230 -28.18 29.83 -53.13
CA LEU A 230 -27.51 31.12 -53.14
C LEU A 230 -28.48 32.31 -53.22
N LEU A 231 -28.35 33.26 -52.30
CA LEU A 231 -29.07 34.54 -52.35
C LEU A 231 -28.20 35.68 -52.90
N TYR A 232 -26.91 35.72 -52.53
CA TYR A 232 -25.97 36.75 -52.97
C TYR A 232 -24.53 36.23 -52.99
N THR A 233 -23.70 36.72 -53.91
CA THR A 233 -22.23 36.65 -53.74
C THR A 233 -21.54 37.80 -54.45
N ILE A 234 -20.38 38.21 -53.92
CA ILE A 234 -19.47 39.15 -54.58
C ILE A 234 -18.01 38.77 -54.31
N LYS A 235 -17.13 38.93 -55.30
CA LYS A 235 -15.68 38.81 -55.16
C LYS A 235 -15.08 40.15 -54.73
N SER A 236 -14.06 40.16 -53.89
CA SER A 236 -13.34 41.39 -53.51
C SER A 236 -12.66 42.05 -54.72
N ASN A 237 -12.55 43.37 -54.72
CA ASN A 237 -11.83 44.19 -55.71
C ASN A 237 -12.30 43.95 -57.16
N ILE A 238 -13.59 44.19 -57.45
CA ILE A 238 -14.21 44.08 -58.78
C ILE A 238 -14.85 45.38 -59.31
N GLY A 239 -14.73 46.50 -58.60
CA GLY A 239 -15.32 47.80 -58.98
C GLY A 239 -16.78 47.99 -58.57
N GLN A 240 -17.39 47.04 -57.85
CA GLN A 240 -18.79 47.09 -57.45
C GLN A 240 -18.94 47.24 -55.92
N THR A 241 -19.98 47.91 -55.47
CA THR A 241 -20.26 48.08 -54.02
C THR A 241 -21.32 47.08 -53.55
N VAL A 242 -21.10 46.50 -52.37
CA VAL A 242 -21.96 45.46 -51.81
C VAL A 242 -23.31 46.03 -51.43
N TYR A 243 -23.36 47.18 -50.77
CA TYR A 243 -24.63 47.74 -50.33
C TYR A 243 -25.56 48.10 -51.51
N ALA A 244 -25.04 48.74 -52.55
CA ALA A 244 -25.85 49.04 -53.74
C ALA A 244 -26.30 47.74 -54.43
N THR A 245 -25.37 46.87 -54.82
CA THR A 245 -25.70 45.64 -55.57
C THR A 245 -26.56 44.63 -54.80
N TYR A 246 -26.58 44.70 -53.46
CA TYR A 246 -27.49 43.91 -52.64
C TYR A 246 -28.90 44.53 -52.58
N THR A 247 -28.99 45.86 -52.41
CA THR A 247 -30.27 46.58 -52.24
C THR A 247 -31.04 46.83 -53.54
N THR A 248 -30.37 46.91 -54.69
CA THR A 248 -31.05 46.96 -56.00
C THR A 248 -31.89 45.69 -56.22
N LYS A 249 -33.07 45.83 -56.85
CA LYS A 249 -33.94 44.70 -57.22
C LYS A 249 -33.18 43.67 -58.09
N GLY A 250 -33.49 42.39 -57.92
CA GLY A 250 -32.85 41.30 -58.64
C GLY A 250 -33.27 41.21 -60.09
N GLN A 251 -32.45 40.54 -60.91
CA GLN A 251 -32.83 40.04 -62.23
C GLN A 251 -32.97 38.52 -62.17
N ARG A 252 -33.97 37.98 -62.86
CA ARG A 252 -34.35 36.56 -62.81
C ARG A 252 -33.45 35.67 -63.71
N VAL A 253 -32.15 35.74 -63.48
CA VAL A 253 -31.12 35.05 -64.29
C VAL A 253 -30.42 33.99 -63.43
N ILE A 254 -30.69 32.72 -63.71
CA ILE A 254 -30.02 31.59 -63.04
C ILE A 254 -28.65 31.36 -63.72
N PRO A 255 -27.52 31.31 -62.98
CA PRO A 255 -26.21 31.08 -63.57
C PRO A 255 -26.08 29.69 -64.23
N SER A 256 -25.73 29.66 -65.53
CA SER A 256 -25.70 28.45 -66.37
C SER A 256 -24.53 27.47 -66.11
N LYS A 257 -23.78 27.62 -65.00
CA LYS A 257 -22.65 26.75 -64.63
C LYS A 257 -22.59 26.55 -63.12
N LYS A 258 -22.16 25.37 -62.66
CA LYS A 258 -21.92 25.00 -61.24
C LYS A 258 -20.77 25.77 -60.55
N SER A 259 -20.49 27.00 -60.97
CA SER A 259 -19.35 27.83 -60.53
C SER A 259 -19.80 29.22 -60.10
N LEU A 260 -19.47 29.63 -58.87
CA LEU A 260 -19.88 30.91 -58.31
C LEU A 260 -19.43 32.12 -59.17
N PRO A 261 -20.35 32.94 -59.72
CA PRO A 261 -20.02 34.10 -60.55
C PRO A 261 -19.28 35.21 -59.76
N LYS A 262 -18.73 36.24 -60.43
CA LYS A 262 -18.02 37.34 -59.75
C LYS A 262 -18.95 38.19 -58.87
N LEU A 263 -20.20 38.36 -59.30
CA LEU A 263 -21.31 39.01 -58.61
C LEU A 263 -22.60 38.23 -58.95
N TYR A 264 -23.51 38.08 -57.99
CA TYR A 264 -24.88 37.59 -58.21
C TYR A 264 -25.79 38.02 -57.04
N ARG A 265 -27.07 38.26 -57.33
CA ARG A 265 -28.11 38.65 -56.36
C ARG A 265 -29.45 38.09 -56.84
N SER A 266 -30.02 37.15 -56.07
CA SER A 266 -31.28 36.46 -56.39
C SER A 266 -32.51 37.39 -56.25
N ASP A 267 -33.53 37.19 -57.09
CA ASP A 267 -34.86 37.80 -56.96
C ASP A 267 -35.60 37.33 -55.68
N GLN A 268 -35.24 36.15 -55.12
CA GLN A 268 -35.78 35.66 -53.85
C GLN A 268 -35.67 36.69 -52.70
N LEU A 269 -34.63 37.53 -52.73
CA LEU A 269 -34.39 38.59 -51.74
C LEU A 269 -35.43 39.73 -51.77
N ASP A 270 -36.11 39.99 -52.89
CA ASP A 270 -37.13 41.06 -53.01
C ASP A 270 -38.46 40.69 -52.33
N SER A 271 -38.68 39.42 -52.01
CA SER A 271 -39.87 38.94 -51.28
C SER A 271 -39.49 37.79 -50.35
N LEU A 272 -38.48 38.05 -49.51
CA LEU A 272 -37.85 37.05 -48.65
C LEU A 272 -38.83 36.33 -47.70
N SER A 273 -39.92 36.96 -47.27
CA SER A 273 -40.91 36.34 -46.38
C SER A 273 -41.76 35.24 -47.03
N SER A 274 -42.00 35.31 -48.36
CA SER A 274 -42.67 34.25 -49.14
C SER A 274 -41.67 33.26 -49.72
N ASN A 275 -40.52 33.76 -50.19
CA ASN A 275 -39.61 33.00 -51.05
C ASN A 275 -38.65 32.08 -50.29
N ILE A 276 -38.71 32.06 -48.96
CA ILE A 276 -37.79 31.28 -48.10
C ILE A 276 -38.13 29.78 -48.02
N GLY A 277 -39.32 29.39 -48.46
CA GLY A 277 -39.78 27.98 -48.40
C GLY A 277 -39.61 27.37 -47.01
N ASP A 278 -39.11 26.13 -46.95
CA ASP A 278 -38.83 25.42 -45.70
C ASP A 278 -37.48 25.75 -45.06
N TYR A 279 -36.64 26.58 -45.71
CA TYR A 279 -35.30 26.90 -45.19
C TYR A 279 -35.36 27.55 -43.80
N LYS A 280 -34.58 27.00 -42.88
CA LYS A 280 -34.54 27.41 -41.47
C LYS A 280 -33.49 28.49 -41.20
N LEU A 281 -32.45 28.57 -42.01
CA LEU A 281 -31.28 29.41 -41.78
C LEU A 281 -30.91 30.27 -43.01
N ILE A 282 -30.55 31.54 -42.78
CA ILE A 282 -29.72 32.31 -43.70
C ILE A 282 -28.30 32.33 -43.15
N VAL A 283 -27.32 32.09 -44.01
CA VAL A 283 -25.89 32.15 -43.69
C VAL A 283 -25.25 33.25 -44.50
N ALA A 284 -24.51 34.15 -43.83
CA ALA A 284 -23.57 35.06 -44.47
C ALA A 284 -22.15 34.56 -44.21
N GLU A 285 -21.29 34.48 -45.22
CA GLU A 285 -19.90 34.03 -45.03
C GLU A 285 -18.89 34.72 -45.96
N MET A 286 -17.64 34.78 -45.50
CA MET A 286 -16.47 35.18 -46.27
C MET A 286 -15.57 33.98 -46.53
N ARG A 287 -15.04 33.88 -47.75
CA ARG A 287 -14.12 32.81 -48.17
C ARG A 287 -12.77 33.34 -48.62
N LYS A 288 -11.70 32.59 -48.31
CA LYS A 288 -10.35 32.79 -48.84
C LYS A 288 -9.81 31.47 -49.42
N HIS A 289 -9.29 31.52 -50.65
CA HIS A 289 -8.84 30.33 -51.40
C HIS A 289 -9.89 29.19 -51.37
N GLY A 290 -11.16 29.55 -51.57
CA GLY A 290 -12.31 28.64 -51.52
C GLY A 290 -12.80 28.22 -50.12
N ARG A 291 -11.98 28.38 -49.06
CA ARG A 291 -12.31 27.97 -47.68
C ARG A 291 -13.04 29.09 -46.93
N VAL A 292 -14.03 28.74 -46.12
CA VAL A 292 -14.70 29.69 -45.20
C VAL A 292 -13.69 30.19 -44.17
N VAL A 293 -13.67 31.52 -43.96
CA VAL A 293 -12.76 32.19 -43.01
C VAL A 293 -13.47 33.09 -41.99
N ALA A 294 -14.68 33.54 -42.30
CA ALA A 294 -15.63 34.10 -41.34
C ALA A 294 -17.06 33.75 -41.77
N GLN A 295 -17.98 33.56 -40.82
CA GLN A 295 -19.38 33.18 -41.07
C GLN A 295 -20.28 33.60 -39.90
N LEU A 296 -21.50 34.04 -40.24
CA LEU A 296 -22.61 34.31 -39.32
C LEU A 296 -23.85 33.54 -39.80
N VAL A 297 -24.51 32.82 -38.89
CA VAL A 297 -25.71 32.01 -39.17
C VAL A 297 -26.92 32.63 -38.46
N PHE A 298 -28.04 32.79 -39.15
CA PHE A 298 -29.24 33.47 -38.65
C PHE A 298 -30.49 32.60 -38.77
N ASP A 299 -31.30 32.52 -37.70
CA ASP A 299 -32.60 31.86 -37.71
C ASP A 299 -33.66 32.71 -38.40
N VAL A 300 -34.29 32.08 -39.38
CA VAL A 300 -35.38 32.60 -40.20
C VAL A 300 -36.59 31.66 -40.21
N SER A 301 -36.54 30.55 -39.46
CA SER A 301 -37.70 29.68 -39.24
C SER A 301 -38.79 30.39 -38.43
N THR A 302 -38.40 31.24 -37.49
CA THR A 302 -39.31 32.01 -36.62
C THR A 302 -39.70 33.37 -37.22
N ASN A 303 -40.97 33.75 -37.04
CA ASN A 303 -41.54 35.01 -37.51
C ASN A 303 -41.37 35.28 -39.01
N LYS A 304 -41.54 34.27 -39.88
CA LYS A 304 -41.38 34.38 -41.35
C LYS A 304 -42.14 35.56 -41.97
N LYS A 305 -43.37 35.83 -41.50
CA LYS A 305 -44.22 36.94 -41.99
C LYS A 305 -43.60 38.34 -41.84
N THR A 306 -42.64 38.54 -40.93
CA THR A 306 -41.99 39.85 -40.73
C THR A 306 -40.60 39.93 -41.36
N LEU A 307 -40.11 38.87 -42.03
CA LEU A 307 -38.82 38.89 -42.72
C LEU A 307 -38.83 39.86 -43.90
N ASN A 308 -37.77 40.64 -44.03
CA ASN A 308 -37.51 41.50 -45.18
C ASN A 308 -36.00 41.51 -45.52
N LEU A 309 -35.66 42.19 -46.62
CA LEU A 309 -34.30 42.32 -47.16
C LEU A 309 -33.22 42.72 -46.13
N MET A 310 -33.60 43.43 -45.06
CA MET A 310 -32.69 44.05 -44.09
C MET A 310 -32.68 43.39 -42.71
N ASN A 311 -33.83 42.87 -42.23
CA ASN A 311 -33.99 42.48 -40.82
C ASN A 311 -33.62 41.03 -40.48
N TRP A 312 -33.28 40.21 -41.47
CA TRP A 312 -32.69 38.89 -41.24
C TRP A 312 -31.28 39.01 -40.63
N PHE A 313 -30.51 40.04 -41.04
CA PHE A 313 -29.17 40.35 -40.53
C PHE A 313 -29.24 41.10 -39.19
N SER A 314 -29.85 40.46 -38.19
CA SER A 314 -30.08 41.01 -36.84
C SER A 314 -29.34 40.18 -35.78
N PRO A 315 -28.72 40.80 -34.76
CA PRO A 315 -28.11 40.06 -33.67
C PRO A 315 -29.13 39.24 -32.86
N THR A 316 -30.42 39.59 -32.87
CA THR A 316 -31.47 38.78 -32.23
C THR A 316 -31.64 37.42 -32.92
N ARG A 317 -31.55 37.39 -34.25
CA ARG A 317 -31.68 36.19 -35.10
C ARG A 317 -30.40 35.35 -35.17
N LEU A 318 -29.25 35.86 -34.70
CA LEU A 318 -27.99 35.12 -34.75
C LEU A 318 -28.09 33.76 -34.01
N VAL A 319 -27.53 32.71 -34.60
CA VAL A 319 -27.51 31.32 -34.09
C VAL A 319 -26.10 30.91 -33.70
N SER A 320 -25.13 31.15 -34.58
CA SER A 320 -23.71 30.80 -34.37
C SER A 320 -22.79 31.62 -35.27
N SER A 321 -21.50 31.60 -34.96
CA SER A 321 -20.48 32.42 -35.62
C SER A 321 -19.08 31.79 -35.61
N PHE A 322 -18.35 32.00 -36.70
CA PHE A 322 -17.01 31.46 -36.94
C PHE A 322 -16.12 32.58 -37.51
N PRO A 323 -14.84 32.72 -37.10
CA PRO A 323 -13.98 31.72 -36.44
C PRO A 323 -14.03 31.70 -34.92
N TYR A 324 -14.87 32.53 -34.29
CA TYR A 324 -15.12 32.52 -32.86
C TYR A 324 -16.55 32.97 -32.58
N GLU A 325 -17.12 32.57 -31.43
CA GLU A 325 -18.50 32.89 -31.09
C GLU A 325 -18.69 34.33 -30.61
N ILE A 326 -19.82 34.94 -30.99
CA ILE A 326 -20.20 36.32 -30.69
C ILE A 326 -21.58 36.36 -30.04
N GLY A 327 -21.76 37.27 -29.06
CA GLY A 327 -23.04 37.42 -28.37
C GLY A 327 -24.13 38.08 -29.22
N LYS A 328 -25.32 38.26 -28.64
CA LYS A 328 -26.46 38.98 -29.25
C LYS A 328 -26.53 40.49 -28.87
N THR A 329 -25.56 40.97 -28.09
CA THR A 329 -25.50 42.33 -27.54
C THR A 329 -24.05 42.84 -27.53
N GLY A 330 -23.85 44.12 -27.17
CA GLY A 330 -22.51 44.71 -27.07
C GLY A 330 -21.90 45.17 -28.41
N PHE A 331 -22.74 45.40 -29.43
CA PHE A 331 -22.34 45.96 -30.72
C PHE A 331 -22.72 47.44 -30.82
N ASN A 332 -21.87 48.26 -31.44
CA ASN A 332 -22.25 49.60 -31.93
C ASN A 332 -22.58 49.62 -33.43
N TYR A 333 -22.15 48.60 -34.18
CA TYR A 333 -22.69 48.30 -35.50
C TYR A 333 -22.99 46.80 -35.59
N PHE A 334 -24.23 46.47 -35.95
CA PHE A 334 -24.61 45.15 -36.46
C PHE A 334 -25.67 45.40 -37.53
N SER A 335 -25.25 45.88 -38.70
CA SER A 335 -26.18 46.23 -39.77
C SER A 335 -25.55 46.24 -41.15
N MET A 336 -26.38 46.02 -42.17
CA MET A 336 -25.97 45.94 -43.57
C MET A 336 -25.53 47.32 -44.11
N ALA A 337 -26.20 48.39 -43.68
CA ALA A 337 -25.83 49.77 -44.00
C ALA A 337 -24.57 50.25 -43.23
N GLY A 338 -24.32 49.69 -42.04
CA GLY A 338 -23.15 49.98 -41.22
C GLY A 338 -22.87 51.47 -41.03
N HIS A 339 -21.62 51.87 -41.27
CA HIS A 339 -21.20 53.27 -41.14
C HIS A 339 -21.20 53.98 -42.51
N LYS A 340 -22.30 54.67 -42.81
CA LYS A 340 -22.57 55.35 -44.09
C LYS A 340 -21.45 56.29 -44.57
N ALA A 341 -20.88 57.13 -43.69
CA ALA A 341 -19.89 58.15 -44.08
C ALA A 341 -18.55 57.53 -44.55
N LEU A 342 -18.11 56.45 -43.90
CA LEU A 342 -16.93 55.68 -44.33
C LEU A 342 -17.26 54.55 -45.34
N LYS A 343 -18.54 54.34 -45.67
CA LYS A 343 -19.04 53.24 -46.52
C LYS A 343 -18.55 51.86 -46.02
N ARG A 344 -18.61 51.66 -44.70
CA ARG A 344 -18.39 50.35 -44.07
C ARG A 344 -19.72 49.62 -43.97
N THR A 345 -19.90 48.56 -44.74
CA THR A 345 -21.19 47.87 -44.97
C THR A 345 -21.10 46.42 -44.48
N PHE A 346 -22.25 45.75 -44.27
CA PHE A 346 -22.34 44.47 -43.53
C PHE A 346 -21.54 44.49 -42.21
N PHE A 347 -21.58 45.62 -41.50
CA PHE A 347 -20.61 45.95 -40.47
C PHE A 347 -21.04 45.37 -39.12
N VAL A 348 -20.17 44.56 -38.52
CA VAL A 348 -20.37 43.93 -37.20
C VAL A 348 -19.20 44.28 -36.28
N ASN A 349 -19.44 45.17 -35.33
CA ASN A 349 -18.41 45.85 -34.55
C ASN A 349 -18.82 46.10 -33.09
N TYR A 350 -17.89 45.89 -32.16
CA TYR A 350 -18.11 46.04 -30.72
C TYR A 350 -17.66 47.40 -30.20
N VAL A 351 -16.44 47.83 -30.57
CA VAL A 351 -15.81 49.06 -30.09
C VAL A 351 -15.39 49.89 -31.30
N TYR A 352 -15.92 51.11 -31.38
CA TYR A 352 -15.69 52.04 -32.48
C TYR A 352 -15.11 53.32 -31.88
N ARG A 353 -13.79 53.45 -31.92
CA ARG A 353 -13.03 54.51 -31.21
C ARG A 353 -11.85 54.99 -32.08
N GLY A 354 -12.07 55.06 -33.39
CA GLY A 354 -11.07 55.39 -34.39
C GLY A 354 -10.09 54.25 -34.66
N CYS A 355 -9.32 54.40 -35.74
CA CYS A 355 -8.49 53.32 -36.29
C CYS A 355 -7.61 52.54 -35.29
N PRO A 356 -6.99 53.14 -34.25
CA PRO A 356 -6.22 52.39 -33.25
C PRO A 356 -7.08 51.57 -32.29
N GLY A 357 -8.33 51.99 -32.04
CA GLY A 357 -9.28 51.40 -31.09
C GLY A 357 -10.26 50.38 -31.68
N ASP A 358 -10.57 50.49 -32.98
CA ASP A 358 -11.61 49.70 -33.64
C ASP A 358 -11.44 48.18 -33.44
N THR A 359 -12.51 47.55 -32.94
CA THR A 359 -12.58 46.11 -32.63
C THR A 359 -13.96 45.58 -33.02
N GLY A 360 -13.99 44.63 -33.95
CA GLY A 360 -15.21 44.03 -34.48
C GLY A 360 -15.02 42.61 -34.98
N PHE A 361 -16.09 42.02 -35.51
CA PHE A 361 -16.07 40.70 -36.13
C PHE A 361 -15.66 40.77 -37.60
N TRP A 362 -16.36 41.59 -38.40
CA TRP A 362 -16.03 41.85 -39.80
C TRP A 362 -16.53 43.21 -40.30
N MET A 363 -16.08 43.61 -41.48
CA MET A 363 -16.61 44.73 -42.25
C MET A 363 -16.37 44.54 -43.75
N ILE A 364 -17.24 45.13 -44.56
CA ILE A 364 -17.02 45.31 -45.99
C ILE A 364 -16.71 46.79 -46.24
N ALA A 365 -15.65 47.10 -47.00
CA ALA A 365 -15.32 48.46 -47.40
C ALA A 365 -15.77 48.70 -48.84
N ASP A 366 -16.85 49.48 -49.02
CA ASP A 366 -17.36 49.88 -50.33
C ASP A 366 -16.63 51.12 -50.91
N LYS A 367 -15.63 51.65 -50.20
CA LYS A 367 -14.60 52.56 -50.73
C LYS A 367 -13.25 52.31 -50.04
N LYS A 368 -12.18 52.91 -50.57
CA LYS A 368 -10.84 52.90 -49.95
C LYS A 368 -10.91 53.52 -48.54
N ASP A 369 -10.92 52.67 -47.53
CA ASP A 369 -11.10 53.09 -46.13
C ASP A 369 -9.93 53.95 -45.62
N VAL A 370 -10.17 54.77 -44.59
CA VAL A 370 -9.15 55.65 -43.98
C VAL A 370 -8.11 54.91 -43.13
N CYS A 371 -8.48 53.79 -42.51
CA CYS A 371 -7.64 53.08 -41.55
C CYS A 371 -6.59 52.17 -42.22
N SER A 372 -5.36 52.26 -41.73
CA SER A 372 -4.21 51.48 -42.24
C SER A 372 -4.37 49.95 -42.08
N TRP A 373 -5.23 49.49 -41.18
CA TRP A 373 -5.59 48.06 -41.05
C TRP A 373 -6.67 47.60 -42.04
N ALA A 374 -7.46 48.51 -42.62
CA ALA A 374 -8.40 48.19 -43.70
C ALA A 374 -7.74 48.32 -45.09
N LYS A 375 -6.84 49.30 -45.25
CA LYS A 375 -6.16 49.62 -46.52
C LYS A 375 -5.33 48.49 -47.15
N LYS A 376 -4.80 47.51 -46.39
CA LYS A 376 -3.78 46.57 -46.94
C LYS A 376 -4.33 45.51 -47.90
N GLY A 377 -5.63 45.23 -47.89
CA GLY A 377 -6.27 44.35 -48.88
C GLY A 377 -6.54 45.04 -50.22
N TRP A 378 -6.78 46.36 -50.19
CA TRP A 378 -7.30 47.17 -51.29
C TRP A 378 -6.37 47.21 -52.50
N LYS A 379 -6.80 46.60 -53.61
CA LYS A 379 -6.11 46.51 -54.91
C LYS A 379 -6.62 47.53 -55.95
N GLY A 380 -7.22 48.63 -55.48
CA GLY A 380 -7.65 49.75 -56.31
C GLY A 380 -9.16 49.95 -56.38
N SER A 381 -9.96 48.89 -56.19
CA SER A 381 -11.41 48.91 -56.44
C SER A 381 -12.24 48.25 -55.33
N ALA A 382 -13.54 48.55 -55.28
CA ALA A 382 -14.46 47.97 -54.30
C ALA A 382 -14.87 46.52 -54.65
N PRO A 383 -15.30 45.69 -53.69
CA PRO A 383 -15.22 45.92 -52.24
C PRO A 383 -13.96 45.28 -51.64
N GLU A 384 -13.53 45.75 -50.47
CA GLU A 384 -12.53 45.03 -49.66
C GLU A 384 -13.22 44.30 -48.49
N LEU A 385 -12.82 43.05 -48.23
CA LEU A 385 -13.55 42.12 -47.35
C LEU A 385 -12.72 41.81 -46.11
N VAL A 386 -12.89 42.62 -45.07
CA VAL A 386 -12.08 42.55 -43.84
C VAL A 386 -12.81 41.75 -42.77
N TYR A 387 -12.13 40.79 -42.16
CA TYR A 387 -12.64 40.01 -41.03
C TYR A 387 -11.57 39.85 -39.95
N SER A 388 -12.02 39.55 -38.74
CA SER A 388 -11.17 39.21 -37.61
C SER A 388 -11.07 37.70 -37.42
N GLN A 389 -9.99 37.24 -36.79
CA GLN A 389 -9.80 35.81 -36.50
C GLN A 389 -9.78 35.48 -35.00
N VAL A 390 -9.79 36.49 -34.13
CA VAL A 390 -9.80 36.33 -32.67
C VAL A 390 -10.66 37.41 -32.00
N SER A 391 -11.56 37.02 -31.10
CA SER A 391 -12.40 37.95 -30.32
C SER A 391 -11.58 38.92 -29.47
N GLY A 392 -11.98 40.19 -29.43
CA GLY A 392 -11.46 41.20 -28.48
C GLY A 392 -10.04 41.69 -28.72
N ILE A 393 -9.39 41.35 -29.85
CA ILE A 393 -8.12 41.96 -30.27
C ILE A 393 -8.41 43.01 -31.33
N LYS A 394 -7.83 44.22 -31.18
CA LYS A 394 -8.10 45.36 -32.07
C LYS A 394 -7.61 45.07 -33.49
N TYR A 395 -8.31 45.59 -34.51
CA TYR A 395 -7.87 45.43 -35.91
C TYR A 395 -6.45 45.99 -36.14
N SER A 396 -6.13 47.09 -35.45
CA SER A 396 -4.81 47.73 -35.40
C SER A 396 -3.68 46.81 -34.91
N GLN A 397 -3.99 45.84 -34.04
CA GLN A 397 -3.03 44.90 -33.44
C GLN A 397 -2.77 43.65 -34.31
N GLY A 398 -3.05 43.73 -35.61
CA GLY A 398 -2.82 42.64 -36.56
C GLY A 398 -3.98 41.64 -36.69
N ASN A 399 -5.15 41.94 -36.11
CA ASN A 399 -6.35 41.10 -36.20
C ASN A 399 -7.24 41.44 -37.42
N ALA A 400 -6.74 42.20 -38.40
CA ALA A 400 -7.43 42.47 -39.66
C ALA A 400 -6.93 41.54 -40.76
N PHE A 401 -7.80 40.66 -41.25
CA PHE A 401 -7.54 39.68 -42.31
C PHE A 401 -8.45 39.94 -43.50
N TYR A 402 -8.01 39.53 -44.70
CA TYR A 402 -8.68 39.85 -45.96
C TYR A 402 -9.18 38.59 -46.66
N ALA A 403 -10.44 38.60 -47.11
CA ALA A 403 -11.11 37.51 -47.83
C ALA A 403 -11.23 37.81 -49.33
N ASP A 404 -11.41 36.77 -50.14
CA ASP A 404 -11.45 36.90 -51.60
C ASP A 404 -12.90 36.99 -52.12
N ARG A 405 -13.89 36.53 -51.34
CA ARG A 405 -15.31 36.47 -51.69
C ARG A 405 -16.22 36.57 -50.45
N PHE A 406 -17.37 37.21 -50.60
CA PHE A 406 -18.49 37.20 -49.65
C PHE A 406 -19.72 36.49 -50.28
N LEU A 407 -20.52 35.80 -49.46
CA LEU A 407 -21.71 35.06 -49.87
C LEU A 407 -22.84 35.25 -48.85
N VAL A 408 -24.08 35.17 -49.33
CA VAL A 408 -25.30 34.96 -48.52
C VAL A 408 -26.10 33.82 -49.15
N TYR A 409 -26.57 32.85 -48.36
CA TYR A 409 -27.34 31.69 -48.85
C TYR A 409 -28.33 31.15 -47.82
N LEU A 410 -29.31 30.39 -48.29
CA LEU A 410 -30.28 29.62 -47.51
C LEU A 410 -29.80 28.18 -47.29
N THR A 411 -30.08 27.63 -46.11
CA THR A 411 -29.83 26.21 -45.80
C THR A 411 -30.72 25.71 -44.65
N ASN A 412 -30.76 24.39 -44.47
CA ASN A 412 -31.47 23.71 -43.38
C ASN A 412 -30.54 23.18 -42.27
N GLU A 413 -29.23 23.13 -42.51
CA GLU A 413 -28.24 22.67 -41.53
C GLU A 413 -27.30 23.81 -41.11
N THR A 414 -27.01 23.93 -39.82
CA THR A 414 -25.99 24.87 -39.32
C THR A 414 -24.61 24.45 -39.84
N PRO A 415 -23.96 25.23 -40.72
CA PRO A 415 -22.66 24.84 -41.27
C PRO A 415 -21.60 24.78 -40.17
N LYS A 416 -20.62 23.88 -40.31
CA LYS A 416 -19.51 23.72 -39.36
C LYS A 416 -18.17 23.91 -40.09
N PRO A 417 -17.68 25.15 -40.25
CA PRO A 417 -16.42 25.41 -40.94
C PRO A 417 -15.23 24.76 -40.21
N ARG A 418 -14.36 24.06 -40.96
CA ARG A 418 -13.13 23.49 -40.40
C ARG A 418 -12.11 24.62 -40.14
N PRO A 419 -11.58 24.80 -38.91
CA PRO A 419 -10.59 25.82 -38.62
C PRO A 419 -9.36 25.71 -39.53
N VAL A 420 -8.93 26.81 -40.14
CA VAL A 420 -7.70 26.84 -40.94
C VAL A 420 -6.50 26.69 -40.00
N PRO A 421 -5.66 25.65 -40.14
CA PRO A 421 -4.48 25.46 -39.29
C PRO A 421 -3.53 26.65 -39.38
N TYR A 422 -2.96 27.05 -38.23
CA TYR A 422 -2.00 28.13 -38.17
C TYR A 422 -0.57 27.55 -38.17
N PRO A 423 0.34 28.01 -39.04
CA PRO A 423 1.64 27.38 -39.21
C PRO A 423 2.59 27.74 -38.07
N PHE A 424 2.79 26.80 -37.15
CA PHE A 424 3.85 26.83 -36.14
C PHE A 424 5.01 25.95 -36.60
N PHE A 425 6.25 26.42 -36.48
CA PHE A 425 7.39 25.48 -36.42
C PHE A 425 7.29 24.77 -35.06
N ARG A 426 6.96 23.49 -35.08
CA ARG A 426 6.88 22.65 -33.88
C ARG A 426 8.15 21.83 -33.74
N PHE A 427 8.67 21.76 -32.51
CA PHE A 427 9.72 20.85 -32.10
C PHE A 427 9.28 20.14 -30.81
N GLU A 428 9.83 18.96 -30.53
CA GLU A 428 9.55 18.21 -29.27
C GLU A 428 8.05 18.07 -28.95
N GLY A 429 7.24 17.77 -29.98
CA GLY A 429 5.79 17.60 -29.86
C GLY A 429 5.03 18.91 -29.92
N ASP A 430 4.71 19.50 -28.76
CA ASP A 430 3.77 20.62 -28.65
C ASP A 430 4.42 22.02 -28.72
N LYS A 431 5.75 22.13 -28.62
CA LYS A 431 6.47 23.40 -28.50
C LYS A 431 6.50 24.15 -29.83
N ALA A 432 5.81 25.29 -29.91
CA ALA A 432 5.80 26.16 -31.08
C ALA A 432 6.86 27.26 -30.95
N LEU A 433 7.94 27.16 -31.74
CA LEU A 433 9.12 28.02 -31.64
C LEU A 433 8.80 29.49 -31.99
N LEU A 434 9.17 30.40 -31.09
CA LEU A 434 9.15 31.85 -31.34
C LEU A 434 10.55 32.37 -31.70
N TYR A 435 11.59 31.91 -30.99
CA TYR A 435 12.97 32.35 -31.18
C TYR A 435 13.97 31.27 -30.72
N THR A 436 15.12 31.17 -31.39
CA THR A 436 16.30 30.49 -30.82
C THR A 436 17.58 31.13 -31.35
N ILE A 437 18.63 31.09 -30.53
CA ILE A 437 20.00 31.46 -30.89
C ILE A 437 20.98 30.49 -30.21
N LYS A 438 21.94 29.95 -30.96
CA LYS A 438 23.09 29.21 -30.42
C LYS A 438 24.19 30.18 -29.98
N SER A 439 25.00 29.82 -28.99
CA SER A 439 26.18 30.60 -28.60
C SER A 439 27.20 30.70 -29.74
N ASN A 440 28.05 31.74 -29.67
CA ASN A 440 29.21 31.95 -30.53
C ASN A 440 28.94 32.09 -32.06
N ILE A 441 27.70 32.31 -32.50
CA ILE A 441 27.35 32.46 -33.93
C ILE A 441 27.61 33.86 -34.54
N GLY A 442 28.42 34.71 -33.89
CA GLY A 442 28.74 36.07 -34.40
C GLY A 442 27.56 37.06 -34.47
N GLN A 443 26.41 36.76 -33.88
CA GLN A 443 25.20 37.60 -33.90
C GLN A 443 24.74 37.94 -32.48
N THR A 444 24.31 39.19 -32.22
CA THR A 444 23.78 39.54 -30.89
C THR A 444 22.30 39.17 -30.76
N ALA A 445 21.93 38.56 -29.62
CA ALA A 445 20.57 38.11 -29.37
C ALA A 445 19.54 39.25 -29.46
N TYR A 446 19.87 40.43 -28.92
CA TYR A 446 19.01 41.60 -28.95
C TYR A 446 18.78 42.14 -30.38
N LYS A 447 19.83 42.31 -31.19
CA LYS A 447 19.70 42.81 -32.58
C LYS A 447 18.89 41.82 -33.44
N THR A 448 19.10 40.51 -33.25
CA THR A 448 18.35 39.49 -34.00
C THR A 448 16.89 39.35 -33.54
N PHE A 449 16.60 39.48 -32.25
CA PHE A 449 15.23 39.47 -31.72
C PHE A 449 14.40 40.71 -32.15
N LYS A 450 15.04 41.84 -32.45
CA LYS A 450 14.37 43.06 -32.95
C LYS A 450 14.12 43.11 -34.47
N LYS A 451 14.79 42.31 -35.30
CA LYS A 451 14.53 42.27 -36.75
C LYS A 451 13.14 41.69 -37.05
N LYS A 452 12.43 42.19 -38.08
CA LYS A 452 11.17 41.58 -38.55
C LYS A 452 11.42 40.13 -38.99
N GLY A 453 10.52 39.21 -38.64
CA GLY A 453 10.76 37.76 -38.78
C GLY A 453 10.88 37.27 -40.23
N THR A 454 11.63 36.17 -40.44
CA THR A 454 11.71 35.46 -41.71
C THR A 454 10.58 34.43 -41.85
N THR A 455 10.23 34.03 -43.09
CA THR A 455 9.12 33.08 -43.33
C THR A 455 9.56 31.64 -43.52
N MET A 456 10.85 31.35 -43.64
CA MET A 456 11.34 29.99 -43.87
C MET A 456 11.22 29.15 -42.59
N ILE A 457 10.37 28.14 -42.68
CA ILE A 457 10.22 27.05 -41.71
C ILE A 457 11.23 25.96 -42.15
N PRO A 458 12.21 25.57 -41.33
CA PRO A 458 13.12 24.47 -41.67
C PRO A 458 12.35 23.19 -41.96
N SER A 459 12.59 22.60 -43.14
CA SER A 459 11.88 21.40 -43.62
C SER A 459 12.34 20.11 -42.95
N ASP A 460 13.50 20.10 -42.29
CA ASP A 460 14.08 18.94 -41.59
C ASP A 460 13.60 18.79 -40.14
N GLY A 461 12.81 19.74 -39.63
CA GLY A 461 12.30 19.76 -38.26
C GLY A 461 13.35 20.02 -37.16
N LYS A 462 14.62 20.29 -37.51
CA LYS A 462 15.70 20.51 -36.52
C LYS A 462 15.73 21.96 -36.04
N LEU A 463 16.23 22.16 -34.81
CA LEU A 463 16.38 23.50 -34.23
C LEU A 463 17.51 24.28 -34.94
N PRO A 464 17.21 25.33 -35.73
CA PRO A 464 18.22 26.09 -36.48
C PRO A 464 19.13 26.87 -35.53
N ASN A 465 20.34 27.22 -35.96
CA ASN A 465 21.28 27.99 -35.12
C ASN A 465 20.81 29.41 -34.79
N LEU A 466 19.96 29.99 -35.64
CA LEU A 466 19.25 31.25 -35.41
C LEU A 466 17.87 31.19 -36.07
N TYR A 467 16.82 31.58 -35.35
CA TYR A 467 15.48 31.74 -35.92
C TYR A 467 14.67 32.76 -35.11
N ARG A 468 13.83 33.53 -35.80
CA ARG A 468 12.82 34.42 -35.21
C ARG A 468 11.52 34.33 -36.00
N SER A 469 10.49 33.81 -35.36
CA SER A 469 9.16 33.68 -35.94
C SER A 469 8.51 35.05 -36.18
N LYS A 470 7.78 35.19 -37.29
CA LYS A 470 6.84 36.31 -37.51
C LYS A 470 5.70 36.35 -36.48
N LEU A 471 5.46 35.26 -35.74
CA LEU A 471 4.48 35.20 -34.66
C LEU A 471 4.80 36.16 -33.50
N LEU A 472 6.06 36.56 -33.32
CA LEU A 472 6.43 37.61 -32.36
C LEU A 472 5.88 38.99 -32.74
N ASP A 473 5.71 39.25 -34.05
CA ASP A 473 5.16 40.52 -34.56
C ASP A 473 3.62 40.57 -34.40
N THR A 474 2.97 39.46 -34.06
CA THR A 474 1.52 39.32 -33.80
C THR A 474 1.23 38.54 -32.51
N LEU A 475 2.11 38.65 -31.51
CA LEU A 475 2.12 37.74 -30.34
C LEU A 475 0.77 37.58 -29.59
N PRO A 476 -0.02 38.64 -29.31
CA PRO A 476 -1.33 38.49 -28.64
C PRO A 476 -2.32 37.64 -29.46
N PHE A 477 -2.27 37.77 -30.79
CA PHE A 477 -3.07 36.98 -31.71
C PHE A 477 -2.58 35.52 -31.78
N ALA A 478 -1.25 35.33 -31.88
CA ALA A 478 -0.63 34.01 -31.92
C ALA A 478 -0.96 33.19 -30.66
N VAL A 479 -0.81 33.78 -29.47
CA VAL A 479 -1.19 33.18 -28.18
C VAL A 479 -2.68 32.78 -28.20
N LYS A 480 -3.59 33.75 -28.41
CA LYS A 480 -5.03 33.50 -28.25
C LYS A 480 -5.63 32.57 -29.32
N ARG A 481 -5.03 32.48 -30.51
CA ARG A 481 -5.41 31.49 -31.54
C ARG A 481 -4.83 30.09 -31.31
N SER A 482 -3.64 30.01 -30.72
CA SER A 482 -2.92 28.73 -30.58
C SER A 482 -3.45 27.81 -29.47
N GLY A 483 -4.13 28.38 -28.46
CA GLY A 483 -4.45 27.69 -27.21
C GLY A 483 -3.25 27.56 -26.25
N TYR A 484 -2.05 27.95 -26.67
CA TYR A 484 -0.84 27.94 -25.83
C TYR A 484 -0.87 29.10 -24.81
N GLY A 485 -1.37 28.83 -23.62
CA GLY A 485 -1.46 29.81 -22.53
C GLY A 485 -0.13 30.17 -21.85
N LYS A 486 1.01 29.70 -22.36
CA LYS A 486 2.35 29.89 -21.77
C LYS A 486 3.38 30.24 -22.84
N ILE A 487 4.18 31.27 -22.57
CA ILE A 487 5.47 31.50 -23.22
C ILE A 487 6.53 30.92 -22.28
N VAL A 488 7.43 30.08 -22.80
CA VAL A 488 8.58 29.56 -22.06
C VAL A 488 9.85 30.06 -22.72
N ALA A 489 10.77 30.57 -21.89
CA ALA A 489 12.15 30.83 -22.25
C ALA A 489 13.04 29.84 -21.49
N GLU A 490 14.04 29.28 -22.17
CA GLU A 490 14.97 28.32 -21.57
C GLU A 490 16.37 28.43 -22.17
N MET A 491 17.37 28.17 -21.34
CA MET A 491 18.77 27.99 -21.77
C MET A 491 19.11 26.51 -21.75
N ARG A 492 19.87 26.05 -22.74
CA ARG A 492 20.21 24.63 -22.95
C ARG A 492 21.70 24.39 -23.12
N THR A 493 22.08 23.14 -22.91
CA THR A 493 23.35 22.57 -23.37
C THR A 493 23.03 21.27 -24.12
N GLY A 494 23.21 21.27 -25.44
CA GLY A 494 22.70 20.21 -26.30
C GLY A 494 21.17 20.10 -26.23
N SER A 495 20.66 18.94 -25.82
CA SER A 495 19.22 18.72 -25.62
C SER A 495 18.71 19.11 -24.24
N LYS A 496 19.57 19.18 -23.21
CA LYS A 496 19.17 19.44 -21.81
C LYS A 496 18.88 20.92 -21.54
N VAL A 497 17.91 21.21 -20.67
CA VAL A 497 17.64 22.56 -20.14
C VAL A 497 18.44 22.77 -18.84
N VAL A 498 19.12 23.92 -18.71
CA VAL A 498 20.11 24.16 -17.64
C VAL A 498 19.81 25.34 -16.71
N ALA A 499 18.85 26.22 -17.02
CA ALA A 499 18.51 27.36 -16.16
C ALA A 499 17.03 27.78 -16.26
N GLN A 500 16.31 27.76 -15.12
CA GLN A 500 14.98 28.40 -14.96
C GLN A 500 14.65 28.95 -13.55
N ARG A 501 15.46 28.72 -12.50
CA ARG A 501 15.22 29.32 -11.18
C ARG A 501 16.51 29.51 -10.39
N TYR A 502 16.70 30.69 -9.82
CA TYR A 502 17.87 31.02 -8.99
C TYR A 502 17.71 30.53 -7.55
N SER A 503 18.80 29.99 -7.01
CA SER A 503 19.21 30.16 -5.62
C SER A 503 20.69 30.57 -5.64
N GLU A 504 21.12 31.40 -4.70
CA GLU A 504 22.41 32.09 -4.77
C GLU A 504 23.63 31.14 -4.86
N GLY A 505 24.64 31.51 -5.65
CA GLY A 505 25.98 30.91 -5.61
C GLY A 505 26.40 29.98 -6.76
N ASN A 506 25.54 29.62 -7.71
CA ASN A 506 25.92 28.78 -8.86
C ASN A 506 25.64 29.47 -10.20
N ALA A 507 26.65 29.61 -11.06
CA ALA A 507 26.52 29.99 -12.47
C ALA A 507 26.85 28.80 -13.39
N PHE A 508 26.06 28.62 -14.45
CA PHE A 508 26.22 27.50 -15.40
C PHE A 508 26.25 28.01 -16.84
N PHE A 509 27.09 27.40 -17.68
CA PHE A 509 27.18 27.71 -19.11
C PHE A 509 26.10 26.97 -19.91
N ALA A 510 25.68 27.60 -21.02
CA ALA A 510 24.68 27.11 -21.94
C ALA A 510 25.14 27.33 -23.39
N ASP A 511 24.86 26.37 -24.28
CA ASP A 511 25.16 26.46 -25.72
C ASP A 511 24.04 27.10 -26.55
N ARG A 512 22.83 27.25 -25.99
CA ARG A 512 21.66 27.73 -26.73
C ARG A 512 20.63 28.42 -25.84
N PHE A 513 19.96 29.43 -26.38
CA PHE A 513 18.76 30.04 -25.83
C PHE A 513 17.56 29.77 -26.75
N ILE A 514 16.38 29.50 -26.17
CA ILE A 514 15.14 29.17 -26.88
C ILE A 514 13.96 29.88 -26.23
N VAL A 515 13.02 30.40 -27.03
CA VAL A 515 11.72 30.91 -26.60
C VAL A 515 10.63 30.27 -27.45
N TYR A 516 9.57 29.77 -26.82
CA TYR A 516 8.47 29.06 -27.50
C TYR A 516 7.12 29.24 -26.78
N LEU A 517 6.05 28.95 -27.51
CA LEU A 517 4.70 28.76 -26.99
C LEU A 517 4.46 27.28 -26.69
N THR A 518 3.74 26.97 -25.61
CA THR A 518 3.33 25.60 -25.26
C THR A 518 2.04 25.62 -24.42
N SER A 519 1.33 24.48 -24.39
CA SER A 519 0.16 24.28 -23.54
C SER A 519 0.54 23.97 -22.09
N LYS A 520 1.75 23.46 -21.85
CA LYS A 520 2.26 23.00 -20.56
C LYS A 520 3.63 23.62 -20.31
N VAL A 521 3.83 24.30 -19.18
CA VAL A 521 5.21 24.54 -18.73
C VAL A 521 5.78 23.16 -18.39
N PRO A 522 6.93 22.74 -18.95
CA PRO A 522 7.55 21.48 -18.56
C PRO A 522 7.90 21.52 -17.06
N GLU A 523 7.56 20.48 -16.31
CA GLU A 523 7.99 20.36 -14.91
C GLU A 523 9.49 20.05 -14.86
N LEU A 524 10.29 21.10 -14.99
CA LEU A 524 11.73 21.05 -14.86
C LEU A 524 12.08 20.88 -13.38
N HIS A 525 12.15 19.61 -12.95
CA HIS A 525 12.92 19.25 -11.78
C HIS A 525 14.41 19.55 -12.09
N PRO A 526 15.09 20.50 -11.42
CA PRO A 526 16.54 20.55 -11.42
C PRO A 526 17.12 19.16 -11.14
N GLU A 527 18.08 18.73 -11.97
CA GLU A 527 18.77 17.45 -11.79
C GLU A 527 19.37 17.43 -10.38
N LEU A 528 19.03 16.41 -9.59
CA LEU A 528 19.60 16.24 -8.26
C LEU A 528 21.12 16.04 -8.41
N PRO A 529 21.96 16.65 -7.55
CA PRO A 529 23.40 16.39 -7.55
C PRO A 529 23.68 14.88 -7.50
N PRO A 530 24.75 14.38 -8.16
CA PRO A 530 24.93 12.96 -8.44
C PRO A 530 24.81 12.07 -7.19
N VAL A 531 23.94 11.07 -7.30
CA VAL A 531 23.54 10.15 -6.22
C VAL A 531 24.55 9.00 -6.13
N PHE A 532 25.44 9.01 -5.14
CA PHE A 532 26.26 7.82 -4.84
C PHE A 532 25.42 6.81 -4.05
N ARG A 533 24.95 5.75 -4.72
CA ARG A 533 24.24 4.65 -4.06
C ARG A 533 25.20 3.55 -3.63
N PHE A 534 25.03 3.06 -2.40
CA PHE A 534 25.73 1.90 -1.85
C PHE A 534 24.77 0.99 -1.09
N GLU A 535 25.13 -0.29 -0.93
CA GLU A 535 24.31 -1.29 -0.20
C GLU A 535 22.83 -1.28 -0.65
N GLY A 536 22.62 -1.29 -1.96
CA GLY A 536 21.32 -1.14 -2.60
C GLY A 536 20.86 0.31 -2.63
N ASN A 537 19.97 0.68 -1.71
CA ASN A 537 19.20 1.93 -1.75
C ASN A 537 19.63 3.01 -0.74
N LYS A 538 20.82 2.90 -0.14
CA LYS A 538 21.39 3.98 0.69
C LYS A 538 22.04 5.03 -0.21
N ASN A 539 21.66 6.29 -0.06
CA ASN A 539 22.24 7.41 -0.80
C ASN A 539 23.27 8.15 0.08
N LEU A 540 24.55 8.03 -0.25
CA LEU A 540 25.65 8.57 0.54
C LEU A 540 25.68 10.10 0.51
N LEU A 541 25.64 10.72 1.68
CA LEU A 541 25.88 12.16 1.85
C LEU A 541 27.33 12.44 2.23
N TYR A 542 27.95 11.59 3.05
CA TYR A 542 29.33 11.76 3.51
C TYR A 542 29.94 10.44 3.99
N THR A 543 31.25 10.24 3.81
CA THR A 543 32.01 9.23 4.57
C THR A 543 33.44 9.69 4.80
N ILE A 544 34.04 9.24 5.91
CA ILE A 544 35.46 9.39 6.20
C ILE A 544 35.98 8.14 6.94
N LYS A 545 37.15 7.64 6.55
CA LYS A 545 37.90 6.61 7.27
C LYS A 545 38.72 7.24 8.40
N SER A 546 38.92 6.53 9.52
CA SER A 546 39.77 6.98 10.62
C SER A 546 41.25 7.04 10.23
N ASN A 547 42.03 7.91 10.88
CA ASN A 547 43.50 8.03 10.69
C ASN A 547 43.91 8.23 9.21
N ILE A 548 43.34 9.23 8.51
CA ILE A 548 43.69 9.58 7.11
C ILE A 548 44.31 10.98 6.91
N GLY A 549 44.48 11.77 7.97
CA GLY A 549 44.97 13.16 7.92
C GLY A 549 43.85 14.21 7.96
N GLU A 550 42.69 13.87 7.41
CA GLU A 550 41.59 14.81 7.19
C GLU A 550 40.77 15.14 8.45
N LYS A 551 40.26 16.38 8.49
CA LYS A 551 39.48 16.92 9.61
C LYS A 551 38.00 16.88 9.26
N VAL A 552 37.19 16.18 10.06
CA VAL A 552 35.77 15.95 9.77
C VAL A 552 34.97 17.23 9.73
N TYR A 553 35.23 18.20 10.63
CA TYR A 553 34.50 19.47 10.57
C TYR A 553 34.76 20.24 9.25
N THR A 554 36.02 20.27 8.79
CA THR A 554 36.41 21.00 7.57
C THR A 554 35.87 20.31 6.32
N THR A 555 36.06 19.00 6.20
CA THR A 555 35.67 18.23 5.00
C THR A 555 34.17 17.95 4.91
N PHE A 556 33.42 18.07 6.02
CA PHE A 556 31.96 18.06 5.98
C PHE A 556 31.38 19.42 5.58
N LYS A 557 32.01 20.53 6.03
CA LYS A 557 31.57 21.92 5.78
C LYS A 557 31.90 22.42 4.38
N ASN A 558 33.15 22.28 3.95
CA ASN A 558 33.63 22.86 2.71
C ASN A 558 33.33 21.92 1.52
N ARG A 559 33.02 22.49 0.33
CA ARG A 559 33.00 21.70 -0.91
C ARG A 559 34.42 21.21 -1.21
N GLY A 560 34.52 19.97 -1.67
CA GLY A 560 35.76 19.36 -2.13
C GLY A 560 35.47 18.23 -3.08
N ASN A 561 35.97 18.34 -4.32
CA ASN A 561 35.82 17.30 -5.33
C ASN A 561 36.49 16.01 -4.84
N ASN A 562 35.68 15.01 -4.50
CA ASN A 562 36.12 13.65 -4.26
C ASN A 562 35.52 12.80 -5.37
N GLU A 563 36.36 12.28 -6.25
CA GLU A 563 35.91 11.45 -7.37
C GLU A 563 35.16 10.22 -6.86
N ILE A 564 34.11 9.84 -7.59
CA ILE A 564 33.38 8.60 -7.33
C ILE A 564 34.23 7.44 -7.87
N PRO A 565 34.64 6.47 -7.03
CA PRO A 565 35.38 5.30 -7.50
C PRO A 565 34.62 4.56 -8.59
N SER A 566 35.30 4.15 -9.66
CA SER A 566 34.71 3.44 -10.80
C SER A 566 34.07 2.11 -10.41
N ASP A 567 34.64 1.43 -9.40
CA ASP A 567 34.12 0.21 -8.77
C ASP A 567 32.93 0.44 -7.83
N ARG A 568 32.57 1.70 -7.57
CA ARG A 568 31.56 2.15 -6.58
C ARG A 568 31.82 1.66 -5.15
N SER A 569 33.07 1.35 -4.80
CA SER A 569 33.47 1.11 -3.42
C SER A 569 33.35 2.38 -2.57
N LEU A 570 33.25 2.24 -1.24
CA LEU A 570 33.18 3.39 -0.33
C LEU A 570 34.54 4.11 -0.25
N PRO A 571 34.70 5.33 -0.81
CA PRO A 571 35.99 6.02 -0.87
C PRO A 571 36.51 6.39 0.52
N LYS A 572 37.81 6.70 0.66
CA LYS A 572 38.42 7.05 1.97
C LYS A 572 37.79 8.32 2.57
N LEU A 573 37.43 9.28 1.72
CA LEU A 573 36.66 10.48 2.00
C LEU A 573 35.66 10.70 0.85
N TYR A 574 34.46 11.19 1.14
CA TYR A 574 33.53 11.74 0.14
C TYR A 574 32.50 12.65 0.81
N ARG A 575 32.01 13.66 0.07
CA ARG A 575 31.01 14.64 0.47
C ARG A 575 30.09 14.94 -0.71
N SER A 576 28.78 14.78 -0.56
CA SER A 576 27.77 15.04 -1.60
C SER A 576 27.22 16.47 -1.52
N ASP A 577 27.05 17.13 -2.65
CA ASP A 577 26.41 18.46 -2.74
C ASP A 577 24.90 18.44 -2.48
N GLN A 578 24.32 17.25 -2.30
CA GLN A 578 22.99 17.11 -1.70
C GLN A 578 22.94 17.61 -0.24
N LEU A 579 24.09 17.77 0.43
CA LEU A 579 24.18 18.44 1.73
C LEU A 579 23.91 19.95 1.67
N ASP A 580 24.22 20.62 0.56
CA ASP A 580 23.92 22.05 0.36
C ASP A 580 22.44 22.26 0.02
N THR A 581 21.82 21.29 -0.65
CA THR A 581 20.46 21.36 -1.19
C THR A 581 19.47 20.48 -0.43
N LEU A 582 19.74 20.24 0.86
CA LEU A 582 19.20 19.11 1.64
C LEU A 582 17.66 19.03 1.69
N ALA A 583 16.95 20.15 1.82
CA ALA A 583 15.48 20.17 1.75
C ALA A 583 14.96 19.64 0.41
N ASN A 584 15.48 20.17 -0.72
CA ASN A 584 15.12 19.75 -2.06
C ASN A 584 15.51 18.28 -2.32
N ALA A 585 16.66 17.86 -1.81
CA ALA A 585 17.13 16.49 -1.95
C ALA A 585 16.21 15.49 -1.23
N VAL A 586 15.78 15.81 0.00
CA VAL A 586 14.82 14.99 0.77
C VAL A 586 13.43 15.00 0.13
N GLU A 587 12.88 16.17 -0.21
CA GLU A 587 11.53 16.31 -0.79
C GLU A 587 11.38 15.54 -2.11
N ARG A 588 12.43 15.50 -2.94
CA ARG A 588 12.41 14.85 -4.27
C ARG A 588 12.80 13.38 -4.28
N SER A 589 13.73 12.97 -3.40
CA SER A 589 14.07 11.55 -3.25
C SER A 589 13.01 10.78 -2.45
N GLY A 590 12.13 11.49 -1.74
CA GLY A 590 11.16 10.92 -0.82
C GLY A 590 11.81 10.23 0.39
N PHE A 591 13.13 10.41 0.63
CA PHE A 591 13.84 9.74 1.72
C PHE A 591 13.45 10.33 3.08
N LYS A 592 12.70 9.58 3.88
CA LYS A 592 12.20 10.05 5.19
C LYS A 592 13.28 10.20 6.27
N HIS A 593 14.46 9.60 6.10
CA HIS A 593 15.50 9.59 7.13
C HIS A 593 16.88 9.98 6.61
N ILE A 594 17.63 10.73 7.42
CA ILE A 594 19.09 10.74 7.39
C ILE A 594 19.60 9.82 8.50
N VAL A 595 20.59 8.99 8.17
CA VAL A 595 21.30 8.12 9.09
C VAL A 595 22.74 8.59 9.18
N ALA A 596 23.24 8.75 10.40
CA ALA A 596 24.67 8.76 10.67
C ALA A 596 25.05 7.41 11.30
N GLU A 597 26.16 6.82 10.88
CA GLU A 597 26.68 5.59 11.49
C GLU A 597 28.21 5.50 11.52
N MET A 598 28.72 4.79 12.52
CA MET A 598 30.10 4.34 12.64
C MET A 598 30.19 2.85 12.33
N ARG A 599 31.32 2.40 11.76
CA ARG A 599 31.58 1.01 11.43
C ARG A 599 32.89 0.46 11.99
N ALA A 600 32.98 -0.85 12.09
CA ALA A 600 34.21 -1.60 12.22
C ALA A 600 34.24 -2.66 11.11
N GLY A 601 34.94 -2.35 10.01
CA GLY A 601 34.87 -3.08 8.75
C GLY A 601 33.47 -2.99 8.14
N SER A 602 32.89 -4.13 7.77
CA SER A 602 31.51 -4.20 7.26
C SER A 602 30.43 -3.98 8.33
N ARG A 603 30.79 -3.96 9.62
CA ARG A 603 29.81 -3.99 10.73
C ARG A 603 29.45 -2.59 11.18
N VAL A 604 28.16 -2.26 11.23
CA VAL A 604 27.66 -1.05 11.93
C VAL A 604 27.83 -1.22 13.43
N VAL A 605 28.53 -0.29 14.08
CA VAL A 605 28.84 -0.35 15.53
C VAL A 605 28.14 0.71 16.38
N ALA A 606 27.78 1.84 15.78
CA ALA A 606 26.91 2.85 16.38
C ALA A 606 26.13 3.55 15.27
N GLN A 607 24.88 3.94 15.53
CA GLN A 607 23.99 4.55 14.53
C GLN A 607 23.01 5.51 15.20
N VAL A 608 22.72 6.63 14.54
CA VAL A 608 21.69 7.60 14.92
C VAL A 608 20.82 7.91 13.69
N VAL A 609 19.50 7.94 13.88
CA VAL A 609 18.53 8.16 12.80
C VAL A 609 17.73 9.42 13.06
N PHE A 610 17.69 10.29 12.05
CA PHE A 610 17.01 11.58 12.05
C PHE A 610 15.84 11.55 11.07
N ASP A 611 14.66 11.90 11.55
CA ASP A 611 13.49 12.17 10.72
C ASP A 611 13.66 13.52 10.02
N VAL A 612 13.64 13.48 8.70
CA VAL A 612 13.74 14.67 7.84
C VAL A 612 12.45 14.91 7.04
N SER A 613 11.43 14.07 7.24
CA SER A 613 10.09 14.24 6.67
C SER A 613 9.23 15.25 7.44
N ILE A 614 9.49 15.43 8.74
CA ILE A 614 8.88 16.49 9.55
C ILE A 614 9.52 17.83 9.18
N ASN A 615 8.71 18.84 8.82
CA ASN A 615 9.18 20.19 8.48
C ASN A 615 10.34 20.20 7.47
N THR A 616 10.20 19.48 6.35
CA THR A 616 11.22 19.38 5.28
C THR A 616 11.62 20.75 4.72
N LYS A 617 10.67 21.68 4.59
CA LYS A 617 10.91 23.03 4.05
C LYS A 617 11.84 23.91 4.89
N SER A 618 12.06 23.57 6.17
CA SER A 618 13.05 24.25 7.01
C SER A 618 14.34 23.44 7.21
N LEU A 619 14.48 22.28 6.56
CA LEU A 619 15.66 21.43 6.66
C LEU A 619 16.88 22.09 6.00
N ASN A 620 18.01 22.14 6.71
CA ASN A 620 19.25 22.67 6.17
C ASN A 620 20.48 21.92 6.70
N PHE A 621 21.66 22.26 6.14
CA PHE A 621 22.96 21.68 6.48
C PHE A 621 23.29 21.65 7.98
N GLN A 622 22.76 22.60 8.77
CA GLN A 622 23.06 22.70 10.20
C GLN A 622 22.02 21.98 11.07
N ASN A 623 20.73 22.03 10.72
CA ASN A 623 19.65 21.62 11.62
C ASN A 623 19.19 20.16 11.47
N TRP A 624 19.67 19.42 10.47
CA TRP A 624 19.36 17.98 10.33
C TRP A 624 19.89 17.17 11.52
N PHE A 625 21.11 17.48 12.00
CA PHE A 625 21.75 16.82 13.15
C PHE A 625 21.33 17.49 14.47
N THR A 626 20.04 17.36 14.84
CA THR A 626 19.50 17.96 16.08
C THR A 626 18.68 16.97 16.90
N PRO A 627 18.61 17.13 18.25
CA PRO A 627 17.75 16.30 19.11
C PRO A 627 16.25 16.39 18.76
N ALA A 628 15.82 17.49 18.14
CA ALA A 628 14.45 17.69 17.70
C ALA A 628 14.03 16.68 16.62
N ARG A 629 14.93 16.42 15.65
CA ARG A 629 14.72 15.51 14.51
C ARG A 629 15.08 14.05 14.79
N MET A 630 15.79 13.75 15.87
CA MET A 630 16.22 12.38 16.18
C MET A 630 15.03 11.49 16.64
N LEU A 631 14.82 10.35 15.96
CA LEU A 631 13.66 9.46 16.16
C LEU A 631 13.52 8.85 17.57
N LYS A 632 14.59 8.83 18.37
CA LYS A 632 14.58 8.29 19.73
C LYS A 632 15.26 9.24 20.72
N LYS A 633 14.49 10.22 21.21
CA LYS A 633 14.93 11.22 22.18
C LYS A 633 15.42 10.56 23.48
N THR A 634 16.56 11.01 23.98
CA THR A 634 17.20 10.61 25.24
C THR A 634 17.83 11.83 25.89
N GLY A 635 18.03 11.79 27.22
CA GLY A 635 18.56 12.91 28.02
C GLY A 635 20.03 13.22 27.75
N PHE A 636 20.34 13.78 26.59
CA PHE A 636 21.66 14.30 26.24
C PHE A 636 21.85 15.70 26.82
N ASN A 637 22.98 15.94 27.50
CA ASN A 637 23.40 17.29 27.90
C ASN A 637 24.43 17.91 26.95
N PHE A 638 24.87 17.17 25.92
CA PHE A 638 25.69 17.69 24.83
C PHE A 638 25.35 16.97 23.52
N PHE A 639 25.01 17.73 22.47
CA PHE A 639 24.66 17.19 21.16
C PHE A 639 25.00 18.23 20.08
N SER A 640 26.04 18.03 19.28
CA SER A 640 26.42 18.96 18.21
C SER A 640 27.32 18.34 17.15
N PHE A 641 27.06 18.62 15.86
CA PHE A 641 27.94 18.20 14.77
C PHE A 641 29.25 18.99 14.77
N ALA A 642 29.17 20.31 15.01
CA ALA A 642 30.34 21.17 15.23
C ALA A 642 31.08 20.86 16.54
N GLY A 643 30.37 20.23 17.48
CA GLY A 643 30.90 19.65 18.72
C GLY A 643 31.64 20.63 19.63
N HIS A 644 32.71 20.17 20.27
CA HIS A 644 33.47 20.96 21.25
C HIS A 644 34.74 21.51 20.60
N GLN A 645 34.64 22.72 20.02
CA GLN A 645 35.68 23.33 19.19
C GLN A 645 37.04 23.49 19.89
N ALA A 646 37.07 23.82 21.19
CA ALA A 646 38.30 23.92 21.98
C ALA A 646 39.03 22.57 22.19
N HIS A 647 38.38 21.44 21.89
CA HIS A 647 39.00 20.11 21.90
C HIS A 647 38.99 19.43 20.51
N LYS A 648 38.40 20.07 19.49
CA LYS A 648 38.17 19.55 18.13
C LYS A 648 37.49 18.17 18.12
N ARG A 649 36.53 18.01 19.04
CA ARG A 649 35.53 16.93 19.04
C ARG A 649 34.37 17.33 18.14
N THR A 650 33.97 16.46 17.21
CA THR A 650 32.92 16.69 16.21
C THR A 650 31.91 15.53 16.23
N PHE A 651 30.73 15.73 15.65
CA PHE A 651 29.60 14.78 15.70
C PHE A 651 29.33 14.23 17.12
N PHE A 652 29.52 15.07 18.14
CA PHE A 652 29.63 14.64 19.53
C PHE A 652 28.24 14.55 20.19
N ILE A 653 27.94 13.39 20.77
CA ILE A 653 26.69 13.11 21.49
C ILE A 653 27.03 12.55 22.88
N SER A 654 26.53 13.19 23.94
CA SER A 654 26.77 12.78 25.33
C SER A 654 25.56 12.92 26.24
N ASN A 655 25.35 11.90 27.08
CA ASN A 655 24.35 11.88 28.16
C ASN A 655 24.83 12.64 29.40
N ARG A 656 26.15 12.74 29.57
CA ARG A 656 26.80 13.47 30.67
C ARG A 656 28.20 13.88 30.23
N TYR A 657 28.31 14.99 29.52
CA TYR A 657 29.57 15.71 29.30
C TYR A 657 29.96 16.41 30.61
N ARG A 658 31.06 15.97 31.24
CA ARG A 658 31.61 16.47 32.52
C ARG A 658 33.13 16.24 32.62
N GLY A 659 33.84 16.14 31.49
CA GLY A 659 35.28 15.93 31.45
C GLY A 659 35.71 14.46 31.54
N CYS A 660 37.00 14.19 31.37
CA CYS A 660 37.52 12.88 30.96
C CYS A 660 37.08 11.68 31.81
N GLY A 661 36.99 11.81 33.14
CA GLY A 661 36.56 10.73 34.03
C GLY A 661 35.04 10.54 34.11
N GLY A 662 34.26 11.54 33.69
CA GLY A 662 32.81 11.60 33.81
C GLY A 662 32.03 11.51 32.49
N ASP A 663 32.69 11.65 31.34
CA ASP A 663 32.07 11.70 30.01
C ASP A 663 31.32 10.40 29.62
N ILE A 664 29.99 10.41 29.76
CA ILE A 664 29.07 9.33 29.30
C ILE A 664 28.59 9.63 27.88
N GLY A 665 29.52 9.55 26.93
CA GLY A 665 29.22 9.70 25.50
C GLY A 665 28.38 8.54 24.94
N PHE A 666 27.71 8.80 23.82
CA PHE A 666 27.24 7.75 22.90
C PHE A 666 28.35 7.47 21.86
N TRP A 667 28.81 8.54 21.21
CA TRP A 667 29.98 8.55 20.34
C TRP A 667 30.65 9.92 20.34
N VAL A 668 31.85 10.01 19.76
CA VAL A 668 32.54 11.25 19.43
C VAL A 668 33.53 11.00 18.27
N VAL A 669 33.64 11.97 17.37
CA VAL A 669 34.73 12.04 16.39
C VAL A 669 35.76 13.03 16.91
N SER A 670 37.06 12.71 16.84
CA SER A 670 38.13 13.62 17.30
C SER A 670 39.12 13.90 16.17
N ASP A 671 39.16 15.15 15.72
CA ASP A 671 40.01 15.62 14.62
C ASP A 671 41.48 15.84 15.04
N ARG A 672 41.81 15.71 16.34
CA ARG A 672 43.19 15.77 16.89
C ARG A 672 43.35 14.84 18.11
N LYS A 673 44.59 14.66 18.58
CA LYS A 673 44.86 14.04 19.90
C LYS A 673 44.10 14.80 21.00
N ASP A 674 43.27 14.08 21.74
CA ASP A 674 42.38 14.61 22.75
C ASP A 674 43.13 14.81 24.09
N VAL A 675 42.62 15.70 24.95
CA VAL A 675 43.06 15.80 26.35
C VAL A 675 42.71 14.54 27.15
N CYS A 676 41.71 13.78 26.72
CA CYS A 676 41.30 12.54 27.37
C CYS A 676 42.05 11.31 26.83
N LYS A 677 42.88 10.70 27.69
CA LYS A 677 43.62 9.46 27.44
C LYS A 677 42.77 8.28 26.91
N TRP A 678 41.45 8.28 27.11
CA TRP A 678 40.55 7.25 26.55
C TRP A 678 40.26 7.42 25.06
N SER A 679 40.44 8.60 24.46
CA SER A 679 40.27 8.81 23.01
C SER A 679 41.54 8.39 22.26
N ASN A 680 42.70 8.73 22.83
CA ASN A 680 44.01 8.62 22.19
C ASN A 680 44.50 7.19 21.93
N LYS A 681 43.86 6.14 22.48
CA LYS A 681 44.25 4.75 22.20
C LYS A 681 43.90 4.30 20.77
N GLY A 682 42.98 4.99 20.09
CA GLY A 682 42.68 4.79 18.66
C GLY A 682 43.44 5.72 17.72
N TRP A 683 44.39 6.51 18.24
CA TRP A 683 45.26 7.38 17.46
C TRP A 683 46.54 6.62 17.09
N HIS A 684 46.75 6.38 15.79
CA HIS A 684 47.93 5.67 15.29
C HIS A 684 48.94 6.63 14.65
N SER A 685 48.48 7.57 13.84
CA SER A 685 49.34 8.57 13.18
C SER A 685 48.65 9.93 13.10
N SER A 686 47.48 9.99 12.48
CA SER A 686 46.75 11.20 12.13
C SER A 686 45.26 11.16 12.52
N GLY A 687 44.54 12.26 12.29
CA GLY A 687 43.08 12.32 12.49
C GLY A 687 42.29 11.69 11.33
N PRO A 688 40.98 11.47 11.49
CA PRO A 688 40.22 11.58 12.73
C PRO A 688 40.18 10.24 13.48
N VAL A 689 39.93 10.27 14.79
CA VAL A 689 39.63 9.05 15.58
C VAL A 689 38.13 8.98 15.84
N LEU A 690 37.54 7.81 15.59
CA LEU A 690 36.10 7.58 15.65
C LEU A 690 35.79 6.73 16.89
N VAL A 691 35.19 7.31 17.92
CA VAL A 691 35.04 6.69 19.25
C VAL A 691 33.57 6.46 19.58
N TYR A 692 33.23 5.29 20.13
CA TYR A 692 31.86 4.96 20.58
C TYR A 692 31.85 4.10 21.85
N THR A 693 30.67 3.94 22.47
CA THR A 693 30.46 3.01 23.59
C THR A 693 29.51 1.87 23.22
N GLN A 694 29.84 0.66 23.68
CA GLN A 694 28.91 -0.49 23.67
C GLN A 694 28.12 -0.61 24.99
N VAL A 695 28.45 0.21 26.00
CA VAL A 695 27.89 0.13 27.37
C VAL A 695 27.16 1.45 27.71
N PRO A 696 25.82 1.47 27.69
CA PRO A 696 25.05 2.66 28.06
C PRO A 696 25.28 3.05 29.53
N GLY A 697 25.30 4.36 29.82
CA GLY A 697 25.36 4.87 31.20
C GLY A 697 26.72 4.77 31.90
N VAL A 698 27.77 4.30 31.22
CA VAL A 698 29.14 4.18 31.77
C VAL A 698 30.07 5.17 31.07
N PRO A 699 30.92 5.94 31.79
CA PRO A 699 31.87 6.85 31.17
C PRO A 699 32.91 6.13 30.30
N PHE A 700 33.36 6.75 29.21
CA PHE A 700 34.37 6.19 28.30
C PHE A 700 35.66 5.72 29.00
N ALA A 701 36.06 6.42 30.07
CA ALA A 701 37.21 6.05 30.91
C ALA A 701 37.04 4.70 31.63
N LYS A 702 35.82 4.23 31.85
CA LYS A 702 35.49 3.05 32.67
C LYS A 702 34.97 1.86 31.87
N SER A 703 34.35 2.07 30.71
CA SER A 703 33.88 0.99 29.82
C SER A 703 34.96 0.42 28.88
N ASN A 704 36.13 1.09 28.83
CA ASN A 704 36.99 1.21 27.64
C ASN A 704 36.22 1.78 26.44
N ALA A 705 36.70 2.90 25.93
CA ALA A 705 36.28 3.44 24.64
C ALA A 705 36.59 2.45 23.50
N TYR A 706 35.64 2.29 22.57
CA TYR A 706 35.75 1.45 21.38
C TYR A 706 35.99 2.33 20.15
N TYR A 707 36.71 1.80 19.15
CA TYR A 707 37.09 2.54 17.94
C TYR A 707 36.42 1.98 16.70
N ALA A 708 36.06 2.88 15.79
CA ALA A 708 35.49 2.60 14.49
C ALA A 708 36.52 2.93 13.40
N ASP A 709 36.52 2.17 12.29
CA ASP A 709 37.40 2.43 11.16
C ASP A 709 36.80 3.44 10.17
N ARG A 710 35.47 3.60 10.16
CA ARG A 710 34.76 4.49 9.22
C ARG A 710 33.53 5.15 9.85
N PHE A 711 33.29 6.41 9.47
CA PHE A 711 32.04 7.15 9.71
C PHE A 711 31.32 7.39 8.38
N ILE A 712 29.98 7.33 8.38
CA ILE A 712 29.13 7.43 7.21
C ILE A 712 27.87 8.24 7.55
N VAL A 713 27.44 9.13 6.65
CA VAL A 713 26.13 9.79 6.68
C VAL A 713 25.42 9.51 5.36
N TYR A 714 24.15 9.08 5.39
CA TYR A 714 23.38 8.72 4.19
C TYR A 714 21.88 8.96 4.35
N MET A 715 21.16 9.12 3.24
CA MET A 715 19.69 9.13 3.20
C MET A 715 19.12 7.74 2.89
N ALA A 716 18.01 7.38 3.55
CA ALA A 716 17.31 6.12 3.32
C ALA A 716 15.83 6.17 3.74
N ASN A 717 15.00 5.36 3.07
CA ASN A 717 13.57 5.25 3.40
C ASN A 717 13.30 4.20 4.48
N HIS A 718 13.86 3.01 4.33
CA HIS A 718 13.94 2.03 5.42
C HIS A 718 15.34 2.05 6.00
N VAL A 719 15.43 2.23 7.31
CA VAL A 719 16.67 2.05 8.06
C VAL A 719 16.54 0.72 8.80
N PRO A 720 17.20 -0.35 8.33
CA PRO A 720 17.27 -1.58 9.11
C PRO A 720 17.89 -1.24 10.45
N ARG A 721 17.26 -1.66 11.55
CA ARG A 721 17.95 -1.62 12.86
C ARG A 721 19.23 -2.45 12.68
N PRO A 722 20.44 -1.90 12.89
CA PRO A 722 21.66 -2.67 12.74
C PRO A 722 21.55 -3.89 13.67
N PRO A 723 21.93 -5.09 13.20
CA PRO A 723 21.83 -6.30 14.01
C PRO A 723 22.57 -6.01 15.33
N PRO A 724 21.92 -6.20 16.49
CA PRO A 724 22.49 -5.77 17.76
C PRO A 724 23.87 -6.38 17.87
N LEU A 725 24.88 -5.51 18.09
CA LEU A 725 26.29 -5.92 18.09
C LEU A 725 26.45 -7.22 18.86
N PRO A 726 27.24 -8.19 18.36
CA PRO A 726 27.48 -9.44 19.06
C PRO A 726 28.25 -9.10 20.33
N ILE A 727 27.49 -8.85 21.39
CA ILE A 727 27.99 -8.60 22.72
C ILE A 727 28.87 -9.81 23.05
N PRO A 728 30.13 -9.59 23.45
CA PRO A 728 31.00 -10.68 23.82
C PRO A 728 30.35 -11.42 24.99
N ILE A 729 29.88 -12.64 24.71
CA ILE A 729 29.23 -13.54 25.66
C ILE A 729 30.07 -14.80 25.79
N PHE A 730 30.49 -15.13 27.01
CA PHE A 730 31.22 -16.37 27.24
C PHE A 730 30.25 -17.55 27.21
N ARG A 731 30.29 -18.32 26.13
CA ARG A 731 29.53 -19.57 25.98
C ARG A 731 30.34 -20.74 26.51
N PHE A 732 29.71 -21.57 27.34
CA PHE A 732 30.28 -22.83 27.84
C PHE A 732 29.21 -23.93 27.78
N GLU A 733 29.62 -25.20 27.75
CA GLU A 733 28.72 -26.36 27.72
C GLU A 733 27.59 -26.20 26.67
N GLY A 734 28.00 -25.90 25.43
CA GLY A 734 27.11 -25.56 24.33
C GLY A 734 26.46 -24.18 24.50
N ASN A 735 25.20 -24.17 24.93
CA ASN A 735 24.31 -23.00 24.84
C ASN A 735 24.14 -22.20 26.14
N LYS A 736 24.91 -22.49 27.21
CA LYS A 736 24.90 -21.69 28.44
C LYS A 736 25.71 -20.41 28.24
N VAL A 737 25.17 -19.25 28.65
CA VAL A 737 25.90 -17.97 28.66
C VAL A 737 26.31 -17.61 30.08
N LEU A 738 27.61 -17.67 30.37
CA LEU A 738 28.14 -17.37 31.69
C LEU A 738 28.03 -15.88 32.00
N LEU A 739 27.46 -15.57 33.17
CA LEU A 739 27.39 -14.22 33.71
C LEU A 739 28.33 -14.02 34.89
N TYR A 740 28.53 -15.07 35.69
CA TYR A 740 29.46 -15.06 36.82
C TYR A 740 29.96 -16.48 37.13
N THR A 741 31.22 -16.62 37.57
CA THR A 741 31.68 -17.80 38.31
C THR A 741 32.72 -17.41 39.34
N ILE A 742 32.78 -18.16 40.43
CA ILE A 742 33.84 -18.10 41.44
C ILE A 742 34.12 -19.51 41.96
N LYS A 743 35.39 -19.90 41.99
CA LYS A 743 35.88 -21.09 42.67
C LYS A 743 36.01 -20.80 44.17
N SER A 744 35.87 -21.82 45.01
CA SER A 744 36.15 -21.69 46.44
C SER A 744 37.62 -21.33 46.70
N HIS A 745 37.88 -20.66 47.82
CA HIS A 745 39.22 -20.42 48.35
C HIS A 745 40.20 -19.60 47.46
N ILE A 746 39.68 -18.76 46.56
CA ILE A 746 40.50 -17.85 45.72
C ILE A 746 40.88 -16.51 46.39
N GLY A 747 40.55 -16.30 47.66
CA GLY A 747 40.83 -15.05 48.39
C GLY A 747 39.98 -13.84 47.95
N LYS A 748 38.86 -14.05 47.25
CA LYS A 748 37.94 -13.00 46.81
C LYS A 748 36.53 -13.26 47.35
N THR A 749 35.79 -12.22 47.69
CA THR A 749 34.41 -12.34 48.20
C THR A 749 33.41 -12.22 47.07
N ALA A 750 32.54 -13.22 46.94
CA ALA A 750 31.61 -13.39 45.83
C ALA A 750 30.63 -12.23 45.70
N TYR A 751 30.16 -11.64 46.81
CA TYR A 751 29.28 -10.48 46.74
C TYR A 751 29.98 -9.21 46.27
N SER A 752 31.27 -9.01 46.58
CA SER A 752 32.01 -7.82 46.11
C SER A 752 32.37 -7.93 44.64
N THR A 753 32.88 -9.07 44.19
CA THR A 753 33.26 -9.31 42.78
C THR A 753 32.04 -9.28 41.88
N PHE A 754 30.95 -9.98 42.23
CA PHE A 754 29.69 -9.96 41.49
C PHE A 754 29.12 -8.55 41.31
N ARG A 755 29.15 -7.72 42.38
CA ARG A 755 28.69 -6.33 42.34
C ARG A 755 29.69 -5.33 41.77
N SER A 756 30.94 -5.72 41.54
CA SER A 756 31.97 -4.82 41.02
C SER A 756 31.67 -4.37 39.59
N ARG A 757 32.20 -3.20 39.22
CA ARG A 757 32.23 -2.70 37.83
C ARG A 757 33.61 -2.89 37.18
N ALA A 758 34.46 -3.71 37.78
CA ALA A 758 35.62 -4.26 37.10
C ALA A 758 35.12 -5.34 36.14
N TYR A 759 35.57 -5.31 34.89
CA TYR A 759 35.09 -6.21 33.85
C TYR A 759 36.24 -7.10 33.41
N ASP A 760 36.13 -8.39 33.74
CA ASP A 760 37.09 -9.40 33.29
C ASP A 760 37.01 -9.51 31.76
N ARG A 761 38.17 -9.57 31.11
CA ARG A 761 38.23 -9.90 29.68
C ARG A 761 37.70 -11.32 29.49
N ILE A 762 37.00 -11.56 28.38
CA ILE A 762 36.56 -12.91 28.04
C ILE A 762 37.80 -13.82 27.89
N PRO A 763 37.85 -14.97 28.58
CA PRO A 763 38.94 -15.93 28.44
C PRO A 763 39.12 -16.36 26.98
N LYS A 764 40.37 -16.44 26.51
CA LYS A 764 40.69 -16.93 25.15
C LYS A 764 40.30 -18.40 24.95
N HIS A 765 40.30 -19.19 26.02
CA HIS A 765 39.98 -20.61 26.02
C HIS A 765 38.57 -20.84 26.55
N ARG A 766 37.88 -21.91 26.09
CA ARG A 766 36.49 -22.23 26.48
C ARG A 766 36.36 -22.87 27.89
N SER A 767 37.46 -22.94 28.65
CA SER A 767 37.48 -23.44 30.03
C SER A 767 36.94 -22.41 31.03
N LEU A 768 36.33 -22.89 32.13
CA LEU A 768 35.79 -22.02 33.18
C LEU A 768 36.94 -21.39 34.00
N PRO A 769 37.10 -20.05 34.01
CA PRO A 769 38.13 -19.39 34.81
C PRO A 769 37.76 -19.41 36.31
N ASP A 770 38.74 -19.32 37.20
CA ASP A 770 38.50 -19.40 38.65
C ASP A 770 37.76 -18.19 39.24
N LEU A 771 37.78 -17.06 38.53
CA LEU A 771 36.87 -15.92 38.71
C LEU A 771 36.50 -15.35 37.32
N TYR A 772 35.24 -14.98 37.12
CA TYR A 772 34.81 -14.13 36.00
C TYR A 772 33.49 -13.43 36.31
N ARG A 773 33.38 -12.15 35.98
CA ARG A 773 32.15 -11.34 36.09
C ARG A 773 31.88 -10.61 34.77
N SER A 774 30.81 -11.03 34.08
CA SER A 774 30.39 -10.41 32.82
C SER A 774 29.85 -8.99 33.02
N ASN A 775 30.18 -8.06 32.11
CA ASN A 775 29.56 -6.74 32.05
C ASN A 775 28.03 -6.80 31.77
N GLN A 776 27.52 -7.93 31.29
CA GLN A 776 26.11 -8.08 30.95
C GLN A 776 25.16 -8.15 32.16
N LEU A 777 25.68 -8.41 33.36
CA LEU A 777 24.91 -8.30 34.62
C LEU A 777 24.37 -6.88 34.85
N ASP A 778 25.09 -5.84 34.39
CA ASP A 778 24.65 -4.45 34.53
C ASP A 778 23.54 -4.08 33.53
N THR A 779 23.39 -4.83 32.43
CA THR A 779 22.36 -4.61 31.39
C THR A 779 21.37 -5.76 31.27
N LEU A 780 21.13 -6.49 32.36
CA LEU A 780 20.35 -7.74 32.38
C LEU A 780 18.97 -7.65 31.67
N PRO A 781 18.12 -6.60 31.86
CA PRO A 781 16.88 -6.43 31.08
C PRO A 781 17.10 -6.45 29.56
N SER A 782 18.13 -5.75 29.09
CA SER A 782 18.49 -5.69 27.67
C SER A 782 19.09 -7.00 27.18
N LEU A 783 19.87 -7.69 28.01
CA LEU A 783 20.41 -9.02 27.70
C LEU A 783 19.28 -10.02 27.46
N ILE A 784 18.32 -10.15 28.40
CA ILE A 784 17.17 -11.05 28.27
C ILE A 784 16.36 -10.70 27.02
N HIS A 785 16.03 -9.42 26.81
CA HIS A 785 15.25 -8.98 25.65
C HIS A 785 15.95 -9.25 24.30
N ARG A 786 17.28 -9.12 24.22
CA ARG A 786 18.06 -9.40 22.99
C ARG A 786 18.28 -10.89 22.72
N THR A 787 18.35 -11.72 23.75
CA THR A 787 18.77 -13.13 23.64
C THR A 787 17.61 -14.13 23.71
N GLY A 788 16.44 -13.72 24.20
CA GLY A 788 15.28 -14.59 24.40
C GLY A 788 15.42 -15.57 25.57
N TYR A 789 16.54 -15.56 26.31
CA TYR A 789 16.80 -16.51 27.38
C TYR A 789 15.76 -16.45 28.50
N LYS A 790 15.05 -17.57 28.71
CA LYS A 790 13.92 -17.66 29.65
C LYS A 790 14.35 -18.02 31.07
N ARG A 791 15.52 -18.65 31.25
CA ARG A 791 16.02 -19.14 32.55
C ARG A 791 17.36 -18.48 32.91
N MET A 792 17.44 -18.04 34.16
CA MET A 792 18.71 -17.68 34.81
C MET A 792 18.97 -18.71 35.90
N VAL A 793 20.15 -19.31 35.89
CA VAL A 793 20.51 -20.43 36.75
C VAL A 793 21.63 -19.98 37.67
N ALA A 794 21.50 -20.30 38.95
CA ALA A 794 22.63 -20.37 39.86
C ALA A 794 22.92 -21.85 40.15
N GLU A 795 24.18 -22.27 40.20
CA GLU A 795 24.54 -23.64 40.61
C GLU A 795 25.89 -23.71 41.34
N MET A 796 26.02 -24.75 42.17
CA MET A 796 27.25 -25.18 42.82
C MET A 796 27.70 -26.52 42.24
N ARG A 797 29.01 -26.72 42.15
CA ARG A 797 29.64 -27.92 41.59
C ARG A 797 30.67 -28.56 42.53
N THR A 798 31.01 -29.80 42.21
CA THR A 798 32.16 -30.54 42.75
C THR A 798 32.68 -31.43 41.61
N ASP A 799 33.98 -31.36 41.31
CA ASP A 799 34.63 -32.10 40.21
C ASP A 799 33.92 -31.88 38.86
N GLY A 800 33.51 -30.63 38.62
CA GLY A 800 32.74 -30.21 37.45
C GLY A 800 31.27 -30.68 37.41
N LYS A 801 30.82 -31.56 38.31
CA LYS A 801 29.44 -32.09 38.38
C LYS A 801 28.55 -31.16 39.20
N VAL A 802 27.28 -31.02 38.81
CA VAL A 802 26.29 -30.18 39.53
C VAL A 802 25.84 -30.87 40.82
N VAL A 803 26.04 -30.22 41.97
CA VAL A 803 25.67 -30.75 43.30
C VAL A 803 24.53 -30.00 43.96
N ALA A 804 24.33 -28.72 43.63
CA ALA A 804 23.12 -27.96 43.95
C ALA A 804 22.83 -26.93 42.85
N GLN A 805 21.55 -26.69 42.54
CA GLN A 805 21.13 -25.78 41.47
C GLN A 805 19.79 -25.12 41.80
N VAL A 806 19.62 -23.85 41.41
CA VAL A 806 18.34 -23.11 41.50
C VAL A 806 18.09 -22.39 40.18
N VAL A 807 16.90 -22.60 39.62
CA VAL A 807 16.47 -22.08 38.32
C VAL A 807 15.43 -20.98 38.51
N PHE A 808 15.66 -19.83 37.87
CA PHE A 808 14.82 -18.64 37.96
C PHE A 808 14.19 -18.26 36.61
N ASP A 809 12.93 -17.83 36.66
CA ASP A 809 12.19 -17.26 35.54
C ASP A 809 12.53 -15.78 35.38
N VAL A 810 13.22 -15.47 34.28
CA VAL A 810 13.59 -14.11 33.86
C VAL A 810 12.77 -13.62 32.65
N SER A 811 11.90 -14.45 32.07
CA SER A 811 11.00 -14.01 30.99
C SER A 811 9.82 -13.19 31.51
N ARG A 812 9.39 -13.43 32.76
CA ARG A 812 8.35 -12.62 33.44
C ARG A 812 8.88 -11.26 33.85
N ASN A 813 8.19 -10.17 33.47
CA ASN A 813 8.56 -8.78 33.78
C ASN A 813 10.07 -8.49 33.61
N PRO A 814 10.64 -8.64 32.40
CA PRO A 814 12.09 -8.53 32.19
C PRO A 814 12.58 -7.08 32.33
N LYS A 815 11.70 -6.09 32.11
CA LYS A 815 12.00 -4.66 32.27
C LYS A 815 12.36 -4.27 33.71
N SER A 816 11.87 -5.00 34.72
CA SER A 816 12.17 -4.73 36.15
C SER A 816 13.34 -5.54 36.69
N LEU A 817 14.03 -6.33 35.87
CA LEU A 817 15.22 -7.07 36.30
C LEU A 817 16.37 -6.11 36.64
N ASN A 818 17.14 -6.47 37.65
CA ASN A 818 18.43 -5.87 37.97
C ASN A 818 19.41 -6.97 38.41
N MET A 819 20.67 -6.60 38.66
CA MET A 819 21.75 -7.53 39.01
C MET A 819 21.47 -8.42 40.25
N VAL A 820 20.48 -8.12 41.10
CA VAL A 820 20.20 -8.90 42.33
C VAL A 820 18.79 -9.47 42.45
N ASN A 821 17.77 -8.89 41.79
CA ASN A 821 16.36 -9.30 42.00
C ASN A 821 15.89 -10.50 41.14
N TRP A 822 16.71 -10.96 40.19
CA TRP A 822 16.50 -12.25 39.50
C TRP A 822 16.52 -13.42 40.49
N PHE A 823 17.37 -13.33 41.52
CA PHE A 823 17.50 -14.29 42.61
C PHE A 823 16.43 -14.01 43.67
N SER A 824 15.20 -14.47 43.42
CA SER A 824 14.07 -14.21 44.31
C SER A 824 13.01 -15.32 44.29
N LYS A 825 12.36 -15.53 45.43
CA LYS A 825 11.33 -16.57 45.63
C LYS A 825 10.15 -16.50 44.65
N SER A 826 9.81 -15.29 44.17
CA SER A 826 8.76 -15.06 43.16
C SER A 826 9.16 -15.47 41.74
N ARG A 827 10.46 -15.63 41.49
CA ARG A 827 11.01 -16.10 40.20
C ARG A 827 11.45 -17.56 40.22
N LEU A 828 11.43 -18.22 41.38
CA LEU A 828 11.82 -19.63 41.50
C LEU A 828 10.96 -20.55 40.60
N VAL A 829 11.63 -21.36 39.79
CA VAL A 829 11.04 -22.39 38.93
C VAL A 829 11.26 -23.77 39.55
N SER A 830 12.53 -24.15 39.73
CA SER A 830 12.94 -25.46 40.20
C SER A 830 14.27 -25.41 40.93
N SER A 831 14.58 -26.48 41.67
CA SER A 831 15.88 -26.66 42.31
C SER A 831 16.26 -28.13 42.46
N TYR A 832 17.56 -28.37 42.62
CA TYR A 832 18.20 -29.68 42.80
C TYR A 832 19.24 -29.56 43.92
N PRO A 833 19.42 -30.54 44.81
CA PRO A 833 18.93 -31.93 44.73
C PRO A 833 17.47 -32.13 45.16
N TYR A 834 16.81 -31.12 45.73
CA TYR A 834 15.39 -31.17 46.07
C TYR A 834 14.67 -29.87 45.70
N GLN A 835 13.35 -29.97 45.47
CA GLN A 835 12.50 -28.84 45.11
C GLN A 835 12.27 -27.90 46.30
N LEU A 836 12.50 -26.61 46.09
CA LEU A 836 12.19 -25.54 47.03
C LEU A 836 10.74 -25.05 46.87
N GLY A 837 10.16 -24.60 47.98
CA GLY A 837 8.84 -23.96 48.03
C GLY A 837 8.90 -22.47 47.70
N LYS A 838 7.76 -21.77 47.75
CA LYS A 838 7.67 -20.32 47.51
C LYS A 838 7.56 -19.46 48.78
N SER A 839 7.42 -20.10 49.93
CA SER A 839 7.25 -19.51 51.28
C SER A 839 8.16 -20.22 52.29
N GLY A 840 8.27 -19.71 53.52
CA GLY A 840 9.15 -20.29 54.54
C GLY A 840 10.65 -20.02 54.32
N TYR A 841 11.00 -18.77 53.99
CA TYR A 841 12.39 -18.31 53.85
C TYR A 841 12.61 -16.97 54.54
N ASN A 842 13.56 -16.93 55.47
CA ASN A 842 14.04 -15.70 56.12
C ASN A 842 15.21 -15.05 55.34
N TYR A 843 15.98 -15.83 54.57
CA TYR A 843 16.91 -15.30 53.56
C TYR A 843 16.68 -16.00 52.22
N PHE A 844 16.47 -15.20 51.18
CA PHE A 844 16.43 -15.63 49.78
C PHE A 844 16.90 -14.45 48.92
N SER A 845 18.20 -14.16 48.92
CA SER A 845 18.76 -13.01 48.18
C SER A 845 20.26 -13.12 47.91
N VAL A 846 20.75 -12.41 46.88
CA VAL A 846 22.20 -12.29 46.59
C VAL A 846 22.98 -11.70 47.76
N ALA A 847 22.40 -10.72 48.47
CA ALA A 847 23.05 -10.07 49.60
C ALA A 847 23.05 -10.94 50.87
N GLY A 848 22.06 -11.80 51.05
CA GLY A 848 21.91 -12.69 52.21
C GLY A 848 22.04 -11.94 53.55
N HIS A 849 22.85 -12.49 54.46
CA HIS A 849 23.11 -11.88 55.77
C HIS A 849 24.47 -11.18 55.81
N GLN A 850 24.45 -9.85 55.65
CA GLN A 850 25.64 -9.02 55.50
C GLN A 850 26.57 -8.95 56.73
N ALA A 851 26.05 -9.06 57.96
CA ALA A 851 26.87 -9.07 59.18
C ALA A 851 27.79 -10.31 59.26
N TYR A 852 27.30 -11.46 58.79
CA TYR A 852 28.06 -12.70 58.74
C TYR A 852 28.72 -12.96 57.38
N LYS A 853 28.53 -12.07 56.40
CA LYS A 853 28.96 -12.22 55.00
C LYS A 853 28.50 -13.55 54.36
N ARG A 854 27.28 -13.97 54.70
CA ARG A 854 26.57 -15.12 54.11
C ARG A 854 25.80 -14.64 52.89
N THR A 855 26.29 -14.89 51.69
CA THR A 855 25.81 -14.29 50.43
C THR A 855 25.22 -15.38 49.51
N PHE A 856 24.51 -14.98 48.45
CA PHE A 856 23.65 -15.87 47.63
C PHE A 856 22.75 -16.81 48.46
N PHE A 857 22.27 -16.32 49.60
CA PHE A 857 21.84 -17.15 50.73
C PHE A 857 20.38 -17.60 50.55
N ILE A 858 20.11 -18.91 50.71
CA ILE A 858 18.76 -19.49 50.74
C ILE A 858 18.61 -20.30 52.02
N ASN A 859 17.81 -19.78 52.95
CA ASN A 859 17.67 -20.28 54.32
C ASN A 859 16.23 -20.13 54.81
N SER A 860 15.72 -21.20 55.44
CA SER A 860 14.32 -21.37 55.87
C SER A 860 14.11 -21.21 57.37
N VAL A 861 15.15 -21.50 58.16
CA VAL A 861 15.18 -21.23 59.59
C VAL A 861 16.56 -20.69 59.94
N TYR A 862 16.59 -19.52 60.58
CA TYR A 862 17.79 -18.90 61.15
C TYR A 862 17.64 -18.85 62.67
N LYS A 863 18.17 -19.86 63.36
CA LYS A 863 18.02 -20.04 64.82
C LYS A 863 19.38 -20.42 65.42
N ALA A 864 20.35 -19.56 65.14
CA ALA A 864 21.78 -19.71 65.44
C ALA A 864 22.40 -21.01 64.88
N CYS A 865 23.71 -21.16 65.06
CA CYS A 865 24.49 -22.27 64.49
C CYS A 865 23.88 -23.67 64.68
N PRO A 866 23.25 -24.03 65.82
CA PRO A 866 22.61 -25.33 65.99
C PRO A 866 21.27 -25.48 65.25
N GLY A 867 20.52 -24.37 65.06
CA GLY A 867 19.16 -24.36 64.51
C GLY A 867 19.05 -24.05 63.02
N ASP A 868 20.11 -23.53 62.39
CA ASP A 868 20.09 -23.11 60.98
C ASP A 868 19.72 -24.24 60.00
N ILE A 869 18.65 -24.03 59.23
CA ILE A 869 18.13 -24.93 58.16
C ILE A 869 18.06 -24.14 56.86
N GLY A 870 18.72 -24.62 55.81
CA GLY A 870 18.71 -23.97 54.50
C GLY A 870 19.02 -24.91 53.34
N PHE A 871 19.15 -24.31 52.16
CA PHE A 871 19.48 -25.01 50.92
C PHE A 871 20.96 -24.84 50.57
N TRP A 872 21.45 -23.60 50.61
CA TRP A 872 22.88 -23.30 50.44
C TRP A 872 23.28 -21.95 51.05
N VAL A 873 24.58 -21.68 51.08
CA VAL A 873 25.19 -20.39 51.39
C VAL A 873 26.56 -20.26 50.71
N VAL A 874 26.87 -19.07 50.20
CA VAL A 874 28.24 -18.66 49.84
C VAL A 874 28.79 -17.86 51.04
N SER A 875 29.80 -18.38 51.72
CA SER A 875 30.41 -17.70 52.87
C SER A 875 31.62 -16.88 52.43
N ASP A 876 31.46 -15.56 52.43
CA ASP A 876 32.49 -14.59 52.04
C ASP A 876 33.46 -14.26 53.20
N ARG A 877 33.34 -14.92 54.36
CA ARG A 877 34.33 -14.90 55.46
C ARG A 877 34.38 -16.25 56.19
N ARG A 878 35.39 -16.42 57.06
CA ARG A 878 35.43 -17.47 58.08
C ARG A 878 34.23 -17.31 59.01
N ASP A 879 33.24 -18.17 58.85
CA ASP A 879 31.97 -18.10 59.57
C ASP A 879 32.09 -18.72 60.98
N PRO A 880 31.46 -18.16 62.02
CA PRO A 880 31.58 -18.70 63.38
C PRO A 880 30.91 -20.08 63.57
N CYS A 881 30.00 -20.50 62.69
CA CYS A 881 29.30 -21.77 62.86
C CYS A 881 30.16 -22.96 62.41
N LYS A 882 30.20 -24.02 63.24
CA LYS A 882 30.99 -25.25 63.00
C LYS A 882 30.61 -26.04 61.74
N TRP A 883 29.41 -25.84 61.21
CA TRP A 883 28.99 -26.41 59.93
C TRP A 883 29.45 -25.58 58.71
N ALA A 884 29.91 -24.34 58.92
CA ALA A 884 30.37 -23.43 57.88
C ALA A 884 31.91 -23.31 57.86
N TYR A 885 32.57 -23.11 59.01
CA TYR A 885 34.04 -23.05 59.05
C TYR A 885 34.72 -24.37 58.65
N LYS A 886 34.00 -25.50 58.72
CA LYS A 886 34.51 -26.81 58.28
C LYS A 886 34.87 -26.84 56.79
N GLY A 887 34.24 -26.00 55.97
CA GLY A 887 34.58 -25.82 54.57
C GLY A 887 35.41 -24.55 54.31
N TRP A 888 36.12 -24.02 55.30
CA TRP A 888 36.95 -22.82 55.16
C TRP A 888 38.44 -23.19 55.12
N HIS A 889 38.98 -23.35 53.92
CA HIS A 889 40.40 -23.65 53.69
C HIS A 889 41.20 -22.35 53.54
N GLY A 890 41.32 -21.61 54.64
CA GLY A 890 42.10 -20.36 54.75
C GLY A 890 41.43 -19.11 54.18
N SER A 891 40.80 -19.21 53.00
CA SER A 891 40.41 -18.05 52.18
C SER A 891 38.96 -18.10 51.64
N ALA A 892 38.46 -16.94 51.17
CA ALA A 892 37.10 -16.80 50.62
C ALA A 892 36.97 -17.25 49.15
N PRO A 893 35.78 -17.67 48.70
CA PRO A 893 34.61 -18.02 49.50
C PRO A 893 34.63 -19.51 49.93
N ALA A 894 33.85 -19.86 50.95
CA ALA A 894 33.43 -21.25 51.19
C ALA A 894 32.04 -21.46 50.57
N LEU A 895 31.84 -22.56 49.84
CA LEU A 895 30.58 -22.86 49.12
C LEU A 895 29.90 -24.06 49.78
N ILE A 896 28.71 -23.86 50.36
CA ILE A 896 28.06 -24.82 51.26
C ILE A 896 26.62 -25.09 50.79
N TYR A 897 26.20 -26.35 50.70
CA TYR A 897 24.83 -26.76 50.33
C TYR A 897 24.30 -27.90 51.20
N THR A 898 23.00 -28.18 51.12
CA THR A 898 22.35 -29.34 51.74
C THR A 898 21.80 -30.31 50.70
N ARG A 899 21.72 -31.60 51.07
CA ARG A 899 21.20 -32.67 50.20
C ARG A 899 19.74 -33.07 50.49
N LEU A 900 19.15 -32.56 51.58
CA LEU A 900 17.81 -32.94 52.04
C LEU A 900 17.01 -31.74 52.56
N PRO A 901 15.70 -31.65 52.25
CA PRO A 901 14.83 -30.59 52.76
C PRO A 901 14.65 -30.69 54.29
N GLY A 902 14.55 -29.53 54.94
CA GLY A 902 14.23 -29.43 56.37
C GLY A 902 15.36 -29.84 57.34
N LYS A 903 16.56 -30.12 56.84
CA LYS A 903 17.68 -30.58 57.67
C LYS A 903 18.56 -29.44 58.19
N LYS A 904 18.96 -29.56 59.46
CA LYS A 904 19.89 -28.63 60.13
C LYS A 904 21.32 -28.86 59.63
N TYR A 905 22.01 -27.79 59.24
CA TYR A 905 23.42 -27.86 58.84
C TYR A 905 24.32 -28.45 59.95
N SER A 906 24.00 -28.12 61.21
CA SER A 906 24.69 -28.61 62.42
C SER A 906 24.68 -30.14 62.57
N GLN A 907 23.69 -30.83 62.00
CA GLN A 907 23.51 -32.29 62.10
C GLN A 907 24.24 -33.07 60.99
N GLY A 908 25.34 -32.53 60.46
CA GLY A 908 26.13 -33.17 59.40
C GLY A 908 25.62 -32.94 57.97
N ASN A 909 24.53 -32.19 57.78
CA ASN A 909 23.90 -31.99 56.47
C ASN A 909 24.53 -30.85 55.64
N ALA A 910 25.66 -30.29 56.08
CA ALA A 910 26.43 -29.28 55.36
C ALA A 910 27.49 -29.96 54.48
N PHE A 911 27.32 -29.87 53.17
CA PHE A 911 28.22 -30.37 52.14
C PHE A 911 28.91 -29.21 51.41
N TYR A 912 30.09 -29.43 50.86
CA TYR A 912 30.93 -28.36 50.29
C TYR A 912 31.11 -28.51 48.78
N ALA A 913 31.30 -27.38 48.10
CA ALA A 913 31.40 -27.26 46.65
C ALA A 913 32.71 -26.57 46.23
N ASP A 914 33.22 -26.90 45.05
CA ASP A 914 34.45 -26.32 44.49
C ASP A 914 34.21 -25.01 43.73
N ARG A 915 33.02 -24.83 43.17
CA ARG A 915 32.71 -23.72 42.26
C ARG A 915 31.24 -23.34 42.30
N PHE A 916 30.99 -22.03 42.23
CA PHE A 916 29.69 -21.43 42.05
C PHE A 916 29.61 -20.78 40.66
N LEU A 917 28.46 -20.88 40.01
CA LEU A 917 28.20 -20.32 38.68
C LEU A 917 26.84 -19.60 38.66
N VAL A 918 26.75 -18.55 37.85
CA VAL A 918 25.50 -17.92 37.42
C VAL A 918 25.52 -17.76 35.90
N TYR A 919 24.50 -18.27 35.21
CA TYR A 919 24.41 -18.25 33.75
C TYR A 919 22.97 -18.15 33.23
N LEU A 920 22.83 -17.87 31.93
CA LEU A 920 21.55 -17.95 31.22
C LEU A 920 21.45 -19.21 30.36
N ALA A 921 20.24 -19.77 30.31
CA ALA A 921 19.88 -20.89 29.44
C ALA A 921 18.40 -20.80 29.01
N ASN A 922 18.03 -21.51 27.95
CA ASN A 922 16.63 -21.65 27.52
C ASN A 922 15.98 -22.81 28.27
N GLU A 923 16.65 -23.96 28.19
CA GLU A 923 16.31 -25.18 28.91
C GLU A 923 17.41 -25.49 29.92
N VAL A 924 17.02 -26.09 31.04
CA VAL A 924 17.92 -26.54 32.08
C VAL A 924 17.60 -28.01 32.31
N PRO A 925 18.41 -28.94 31.77
CA PRO A 925 18.25 -30.36 32.07
C PRO A 925 18.24 -30.54 33.58
N LYS A 926 17.32 -31.38 34.10
CA LYS A 926 17.41 -31.84 35.49
C LYS A 926 18.78 -32.50 35.64
N PRO A 927 19.62 -32.10 36.63
CA PRO A 927 20.88 -32.80 36.87
C PRO A 927 20.61 -34.29 37.07
N ALA A 928 21.46 -35.13 36.45
CA ALA A 928 21.31 -36.58 36.55
C ALA A 928 21.32 -37.01 38.03
N ALA A 929 20.56 -38.06 38.35
CA ALA A 929 20.56 -38.63 39.70
C ALA A 929 22.01 -38.93 40.13
N PRO A 930 22.44 -38.44 41.30
CA PRO A 930 23.84 -38.49 41.69
C PRO A 930 24.24 -39.96 41.90
N LYS A 931 25.16 -40.48 41.07
CA LYS A 931 25.71 -41.83 41.26
C LYS A 931 26.36 -41.91 42.63
N ILE A 932 25.72 -42.62 43.56
CA ILE A 932 26.21 -42.77 44.93
C ILE A 932 27.28 -43.87 44.93
N PRO A 933 28.56 -43.57 45.24
CA PRO A 933 29.57 -44.61 45.36
C PRO A 933 29.26 -45.48 46.57
N LEU A 934 28.98 -46.75 46.29
CA LEU A 934 28.70 -47.80 47.26
C LEU A 934 29.60 -49.00 46.93
N PHE A 935 30.33 -49.47 47.93
CA PHE A 935 31.04 -50.73 47.85
C PHE A 935 30.02 -51.86 47.95
N HIS A 936 29.81 -52.58 46.84
CA HIS A 936 28.93 -53.75 46.81
C HIS A 936 29.74 -55.02 47.00
N PHE A 937 29.27 -55.91 47.86
CA PHE A 937 29.79 -57.26 48.08
C PHE A 937 28.63 -58.26 47.97
N GLU A 938 28.92 -59.53 47.68
CA GLU A 938 27.90 -60.59 47.58
C GLU A 938 26.69 -60.21 46.70
N GLY A 939 26.97 -59.70 45.51
CA GLY A 939 25.96 -59.21 44.58
C GLY A 939 25.46 -57.81 44.95
N HIS A 940 24.30 -57.73 45.58
CA HIS A 940 23.54 -56.48 45.74
C HIS A 940 23.67 -55.82 47.13
N ARG A 941 24.50 -56.35 48.04
CA ARG A 941 24.64 -55.78 49.40
C ARG A 941 25.63 -54.63 49.39
N ALA A 942 25.18 -53.44 49.76
CA ALA A 942 26.05 -52.26 49.82
C ALA A 942 26.63 -52.06 51.22
N LEU A 943 27.94 -52.25 51.38
CA LEU A 943 28.63 -52.16 52.66
C LEU A 943 28.66 -50.72 53.19
N LEU A 944 28.25 -50.54 54.44
CA LEU A 944 28.38 -49.29 55.18
C LEU A 944 29.54 -49.31 56.17
N TYR A 945 29.78 -50.46 56.82
CA TYR A 945 30.86 -50.63 57.78
C TYR A 945 31.27 -52.10 57.89
N THR A 946 32.55 -52.39 58.10
CA THR A 946 33.01 -53.69 58.59
C THR A 946 34.18 -53.51 59.55
N VAL A 947 34.32 -54.43 60.50
CA VAL A 947 35.51 -54.57 61.34
C VAL A 947 35.74 -56.06 61.65
N LYS A 948 36.99 -56.50 61.57
CA LYS A 948 37.43 -57.84 61.98
C LYS A 948 37.71 -57.88 63.49
N SER A 949 37.56 -59.05 64.10
CA SER A 949 38.00 -59.30 65.47
C SER A 949 39.52 -59.05 65.56
N GLY A 950 39.99 -58.41 66.64
CA GLY A 950 41.40 -58.09 66.84
C GLY A 950 41.97 -56.92 66.03
N ALA A 951 41.18 -56.18 65.25
CA ALA A 951 41.68 -55.13 64.32
C ALA A 951 42.24 -53.82 64.95
N GLY A 952 42.74 -53.85 66.20
CA GLY A 952 43.33 -52.71 66.91
C GLY A 952 42.41 -51.50 67.18
N HIS A 953 41.08 -51.62 67.04
CA HIS A 953 40.19 -50.46 66.87
C HIS A 953 38.89 -50.50 67.69
N GLU A 954 38.53 -49.36 68.28
CA GLU A 954 37.26 -49.17 69.01
C GLU A 954 36.10 -48.93 68.03
N VAL A 955 35.13 -49.85 68.00
CA VAL A 955 34.03 -49.89 67.02
C VAL A 955 33.19 -48.62 67.01
N PHE A 956 32.73 -48.12 68.16
CA PHE A 956 31.94 -46.89 68.22
C PHE A 956 32.72 -45.65 67.74
N LYS A 957 34.04 -45.60 68.01
CA LYS A 957 34.92 -44.53 67.51
C LYS A 957 34.99 -44.58 65.99
N THR A 958 35.43 -45.71 65.43
CA THR A 958 35.64 -45.89 63.98
C THR A 958 34.36 -45.84 63.14
N PHE A 959 33.21 -46.24 63.69
CA PHE A 959 31.91 -46.07 63.01
C PHE A 959 31.48 -44.58 62.95
N ARG A 960 31.76 -43.83 64.03
CA ARG A 960 31.33 -42.43 64.20
C ARG A 960 32.26 -41.41 63.54
N THR A 961 33.57 -41.64 63.54
CA THR A 961 34.54 -40.80 62.82
C THR A 961 34.66 -41.24 61.38
N LYS A 962 34.99 -40.32 60.46
CA LYS A 962 35.55 -40.74 59.18
C LYS A 962 36.85 -41.51 59.44
N GLY A 963 37.00 -42.66 58.79
CA GLY A 963 38.14 -43.57 58.89
C GLY A 963 38.51 -44.06 57.49
N PRO A 964 39.22 -45.20 57.34
CA PRO A 964 39.54 -45.73 56.02
C PRO A 964 38.26 -46.02 55.22
N SER A 965 38.17 -45.40 54.05
CA SER A 965 37.09 -45.56 53.07
C SER A 965 37.58 -46.17 51.75
N ASP A 966 38.86 -46.49 51.67
CA ASP A 966 39.50 -47.10 50.52
C ASP A 966 39.02 -48.54 50.35
N ILE A 967 38.77 -48.92 49.10
CA ILE A 967 38.24 -50.24 48.74
C ILE A 967 39.40 -51.05 48.17
N PRO A 968 39.69 -52.26 48.68
CA PRO A 968 40.68 -53.16 48.09
C PRO A 968 40.47 -53.36 46.59
N ALA A 969 41.55 -53.42 45.81
CA ALA A 969 41.49 -53.51 44.35
C ALA A 969 40.81 -54.80 43.85
N ASP A 970 40.95 -55.88 44.61
CA ASP A 970 40.30 -57.18 44.43
C ASP A 970 38.82 -57.20 44.89
N ARG A 971 38.35 -56.12 45.52
CA ARG A 971 37.03 -55.99 46.17
C ARG A 971 36.77 -56.98 47.31
N SER A 972 37.82 -57.51 47.95
CA SER A 972 37.69 -58.26 49.19
C SER A 972 37.14 -57.40 50.33
N LEU A 973 36.69 -58.04 51.42
CA LEU A 973 36.21 -57.33 52.63
C LEU A 973 37.41 -56.90 53.49
N PRO A 974 37.80 -55.61 53.54
CA PRO A 974 38.95 -55.14 54.30
C PRO A 974 38.72 -55.28 55.81
N ASP A 975 39.79 -55.38 56.60
CA ASP A 975 39.69 -55.65 58.05
C ASP A 975 39.12 -54.48 58.87
N LEU A 976 39.14 -53.26 58.31
CA LEU A 976 38.29 -52.13 58.70
C LEU A 976 37.88 -51.34 57.45
N TYR A 977 36.60 -50.99 57.33
CA TYR A 977 36.11 -50.01 56.35
C TYR A 977 34.90 -49.25 56.88
N ARG A 978 34.79 -47.97 56.56
CA ARG A 978 33.66 -47.11 56.92
C ARG A 978 33.24 -46.25 55.72
N SER A 979 32.05 -46.54 55.18
CA SER A 979 31.48 -45.82 54.05
C SER A 979 31.09 -44.39 54.42
N ASP A 980 31.47 -43.45 53.55
CA ASP A 980 31.05 -42.04 53.65
C ASP A 980 29.53 -41.85 53.56
N GLN A 981 28.80 -42.83 53.02
CA GLN A 981 27.35 -42.80 52.93
C GLN A 981 26.64 -42.94 54.29
N LEU A 982 27.35 -43.27 55.37
CA LEU A 982 26.84 -43.21 56.75
C LEU A 982 26.57 -41.78 57.24
N ASP A 983 27.38 -40.80 56.82
CA ASP A 983 27.16 -39.39 57.17
C ASP A 983 25.91 -38.82 56.49
N ALA A 984 25.54 -39.38 55.34
CA ALA A 984 24.40 -38.98 54.52
C ALA A 984 23.24 -39.99 54.52
N LEU A 985 23.16 -40.91 55.50
CA LEU A 985 22.36 -42.15 55.43
C LEU A 985 20.92 -42.01 54.92
N ALA A 986 20.14 -41.02 55.40
CA ALA A 986 18.79 -40.77 54.88
C ALA A 986 18.74 -40.37 53.40
N TRP A 987 19.74 -39.63 52.92
CA TRP A 987 19.87 -39.26 51.50
C TRP A 987 20.28 -40.46 50.65
N THR A 988 21.23 -41.27 51.14
CA THR A 988 21.65 -42.53 50.54
C THR A 988 20.43 -43.40 50.22
N LEU A 989 19.68 -43.79 51.27
CA LEU A 989 18.50 -44.65 51.18
C LEU A 989 17.44 -44.11 50.20
N LEU A 990 17.18 -42.79 50.22
CA LEU A 990 16.20 -42.14 49.35
C LEU A 990 16.57 -42.13 47.85
N HIS A 991 17.86 -42.33 47.51
CA HIS A 991 18.34 -42.34 46.12
C HIS A 991 18.76 -43.73 45.64
N THR A 992 18.98 -44.68 46.55
CA THR A 992 19.35 -46.07 46.23
C THR A 992 18.16 -47.03 46.27
N GLY A 993 17.09 -46.70 46.99
CA GLY A 993 15.89 -47.54 47.11
C GLY A 993 15.97 -48.69 48.12
N TYR A 994 17.16 -48.98 48.68
CA TYR A 994 17.36 -49.92 49.79
C TYR A 994 16.38 -49.66 50.95
N LYS A 995 15.81 -50.73 51.49
CA LYS A 995 14.71 -50.68 52.48
C LYS A 995 15.12 -51.16 53.85
N ARG A 996 16.24 -51.90 53.94
CA ARG A 996 16.76 -52.50 55.15
C ARG A 996 18.18 -52.02 55.44
N ILE A 997 18.53 -52.02 56.72
CA ILE A 997 19.92 -52.07 57.17
C ILE A 997 20.09 -53.35 57.95
N VAL A 998 21.14 -54.10 57.63
CA VAL A 998 21.49 -55.36 58.29
C VAL A 998 22.74 -55.15 59.11
N ALA A 999 22.73 -55.60 60.35
CA ALA A 999 23.91 -55.78 61.20
C ALA A 999 24.17 -57.29 61.32
N GLU A 1000 25.37 -57.75 60.95
CA GLU A 1000 25.69 -59.16 60.80
C GLU A 1000 27.05 -59.50 61.42
N MET A 1001 27.14 -60.67 62.06
CA MET A 1001 28.40 -61.26 62.52
C MET A 1001 28.67 -62.56 61.76
N ARG A 1002 29.94 -62.80 61.46
CA ARG A 1002 30.43 -63.98 60.74
C ARG A 1002 31.59 -64.65 61.45
N SER A 1003 31.67 -65.97 61.31
CA SER A 1003 32.86 -66.75 61.61
C SER A 1003 33.13 -67.71 60.46
N ASP A 1004 34.39 -67.94 60.09
CA ASP A 1004 34.80 -68.68 58.88
C ASP A 1004 34.04 -68.27 57.61
N GLY A 1005 33.81 -66.96 57.45
CA GLY A 1005 33.02 -66.36 56.36
C GLY A 1005 31.50 -66.62 56.40
N ARG A 1006 31.03 -67.53 57.27
CA ARG A 1006 29.62 -67.92 57.43
C ARG A 1006 28.90 -67.00 58.42
N ARG A 1007 27.65 -66.65 58.12
CA ARG A 1007 26.76 -65.85 59.00
C ARG A 1007 26.41 -66.62 60.28
N VAL A 1008 26.79 -66.09 61.44
CA VAL A 1008 26.54 -66.70 62.77
C VAL A 1008 25.51 -65.93 63.61
N ALA A 1009 25.38 -64.61 63.41
CA ALA A 1009 24.29 -63.81 63.97
C ALA A 1009 23.91 -62.67 63.01
N GLN A 1010 22.65 -62.25 63.02
CA GLN A 1010 22.14 -61.19 62.15
C GLN A 1010 20.97 -60.45 62.81
N VAL A 1011 20.85 -59.14 62.58
CA VAL A 1011 19.70 -58.31 62.98
C VAL A 1011 19.34 -57.37 61.83
N VAL A 1012 18.07 -57.38 61.42
CA VAL A 1012 17.55 -56.65 60.25
C VAL A 1012 16.62 -55.52 60.68
N PHE A 1013 16.82 -54.32 60.13
CA PHE A 1013 16.07 -53.10 60.49
C PHE A 1013 15.39 -52.46 59.29
N ASP A 1014 14.10 -52.10 59.41
CA ASP A 1014 13.35 -51.34 58.41
C ASP A 1014 13.70 -49.85 58.47
N VAL A 1015 14.15 -49.33 57.32
CA VAL A 1015 14.43 -47.91 57.09
C VAL A 1015 13.60 -47.30 55.95
N SER A 1016 12.67 -48.06 55.36
CA SER A 1016 11.66 -47.56 54.43
C SER A 1016 10.63 -46.65 55.14
N ARG A 1017 10.27 -46.98 56.38
CA ARG A 1017 9.39 -46.12 57.20
C ARG A 1017 10.19 -44.94 57.77
N HIS A 1018 9.69 -43.73 57.50
CA HIS A 1018 10.30 -42.46 57.89
C HIS A 1018 11.77 -42.30 57.46
N THR A 1019 12.15 -42.74 56.26
CA THR A 1019 13.56 -42.68 55.76
C THR A 1019 14.21 -41.30 55.95
N LYS A 1020 13.44 -40.21 55.76
CA LYS A 1020 13.89 -38.83 55.97
C LYS A 1020 14.35 -38.52 57.41
N SER A 1021 13.93 -39.29 58.43
CA SER A 1021 14.38 -39.12 59.83
C SER A 1021 15.54 -40.05 60.23
N VAL A 1022 15.94 -40.97 59.35
CA VAL A 1022 17.08 -41.86 59.58
C VAL A 1022 18.39 -41.07 59.64
N GLY A 1023 19.30 -41.51 60.50
CA GLY A 1023 20.64 -40.98 60.69
C GLY A 1023 21.52 -42.03 61.36
N MET A 1024 22.83 -41.76 61.42
CA MET A 1024 23.89 -42.76 61.66
C MET A 1024 23.67 -43.72 62.85
N THR A 1025 22.90 -43.36 63.88
CA THR A 1025 22.65 -44.22 65.06
C THR A 1025 21.20 -44.59 65.35
N ASN A 1026 20.19 -44.03 64.65
CA ASN A 1026 18.76 -44.21 64.97
C ASN A 1026 18.01 -45.22 64.06
N TRP A 1027 18.75 -45.95 63.23
CA TRP A 1027 18.26 -47.12 62.51
C TRP A 1027 18.28 -48.38 63.40
N PHE A 1028 19.28 -48.49 64.27
CA PHE A 1028 19.48 -49.60 65.22
C PHE A 1028 18.61 -49.36 66.48
N THR A 1029 17.30 -49.55 66.36
CA THR A 1029 16.33 -49.38 67.46
C THR A 1029 15.29 -50.51 67.46
N PRO A 1030 14.72 -50.89 68.63
CA PRO A 1030 13.69 -51.94 68.71
C PRO A 1030 12.46 -51.66 67.84
N THR A 1031 12.12 -50.38 67.67
CA THR A 1031 11.00 -49.91 66.83
C THR A 1031 11.18 -50.18 65.34
N ARG A 1032 12.43 -50.37 64.87
CA ARG A 1032 12.75 -50.66 63.47
C ARG A 1032 13.07 -52.12 63.21
N LEU A 1033 13.18 -52.94 64.25
CA LEU A 1033 13.49 -54.36 64.14
C LEU A 1033 12.48 -55.11 63.26
N VAL A 1034 12.99 -55.88 62.29
CA VAL A 1034 12.22 -56.73 61.38
C VAL A 1034 12.38 -58.19 61.77
N SER A 1035 13.63 -58.65 61.91
CA SER A 1035 13.98 -60.03 62.22
C SER A 1035 15.40 -60.13 62.80
N SER A 1036 15.72 -61.29 63.37
CA SER A 1036 17.07 -61.60 63.84
C SER A 1036 17.34 -63.12 63.80
N TYR A 1037 18.63 -63.45 63.78
CA TYR A 1037 19.19 -64.81 63.76
C TYR A 1037 20.36 -64.84 64.77
N PRO A 1038 20.57 -65.94 65.54
CA PRO A 1038 19.93 -67.25 65.43
C PRO A 1038 18.55 -67.38 66.08
N TYR A 1039 18.10 -66.39 66.86
CA TYR A 1039 16.76 -66.39 67.47
C TYR A 1039 16.06 -65.04 67.31
N HIS A 1040 14.73 -65.03 67.45
CA HIS A 1040 13.91 -63.83 67.30
C HIS A 1040 13.99 -62.89 68.51
N LEU A 1041 14.41 -61.64 68.26
CA LEU A 1041 14.41 -60.55 69.23
C LEU A 1041 13.04 -59.86 69.25
N GLY A 1042 12.49 -59.62 70.45
CA GLY A 1042 11.26 -58.83 70.62
C GLY A 1042 11.49 -57.33 70.37
N LYS A 1043 10.42 -56.52 70.37
CA LYS A 1043 10.50 -55.04 70.18
C LYS A 1043 10.51 -54.23 71.48
N THR A 1044 10.43 -54.88 72.64
CA THR A 1044 10.30 -54.26 73.97
C THR A 1044 11.14 -54.99 75.02
N GLY A 1045 11.33 -54.36 76.18
CA GLY A 1045 12.06 -54.94 77.32
C GLY A 1045 13.58 -54.94 77.14
N TYR A 1046 14.16 -53.85 76.62
CA TYR A 1046 15.61 -53.66 76.52
C TYR A 1046 16.06 -52.44 77.31
N ASN A 1047 17.00 -52.62 78.24
CA ASN A 1047 17.70 -51.49 78.84
C ASN A 1047 18.93 -51.05 78.02
N TYR A 1048 19.45 -51.90 77.11
CA TYR A 1048 20.40 -51.50 76.07
C TYR A 1048 19.99 -52.03 74.70
N PHE A 1049 19.74 -51.10 73.76
CA PHE A 1049 19.60 -51.39 72.34
C PHE A 1049 20.07 -50.17 71.55
N SER A 1050 21.39 -50.01 71.35
CA SER A 1050 21.92 -48.88 70.57
C SER A 1050 23.33 -49.12 70.00
N VAL A 1051 23.67 -48.39 68.93
CA VAL A 1051 25.02 -48.37 68.34
C VAL A 1051 26.09 -47.96 69.36
N ALA A 1052 25.78 -47.02 70.26
CA ALA A 1052 26.71 -46.53 71.27
C ALA A 1052 26.84 -47.46 72.49
N GLY A 1053 25.89 -48.40 72.65
CA GLY A 1053 25.82 -49.39 73.73
C GLY A 1053 26.17 -48.84 75.11
N HIS A 1054 27.13 -49.46 75.80
CA HIS A 1054 27.57 -49.07 77.14
C HIS A 1054 29.00 -48.51 77.12
N ARG A 1055 29.11 -47.18 77.13
CA ARG A 1055 30.39 -46.46 76.94
C ARG A 1055 31.46 -46.79 77.97
N ALA A 1056 31.11 -46.89 79.27
CA ALA A 1056 32.09 -47.14 80.33
C ALA A 1056 32.73 -48.54 80.26
N HIS A 1057 32.17 -49.47 79.48
CA HIS A 1057 32.79 -50.75 79.16
C HIS A 1057 32.99 -50.94 77.64
N LYS A 1058 32.98 -49.85 76.86
CA LYS A 1058 33.18 -49.77 75.39
C LYS A 1058 32.32 -50.71 74.52
N ARG A 1059 31.27 -51.32 75.09
CA ARG A 1059 30.38 -52.27 74.39
C ARG A 1059 29.59 -51.50 73.33
N SER A 1060 29.90 -51.74 72.06
CA SER A 1060 29.30 -51.07 70.89
C SER A 1060 28.27 -51.98 70.23
N PHE A 1061 27.28 -51.43 69.51
CA PHE A 1061 26.17 -52.19 68.89
C PHE A 1061 25.45 -53.13 69.88
N PHE A 1062 25.36 -52.73 71.15
CA PHE A 1062 24.97 -53.61 72.24
C PHE A 1062 23.44 -53.76 72.33
N ILE A 1063 22.99 -55.02 72.36
CA ILE A 1063 21.61 -55.42 72.61
C ILE A 1063 21.59 -56.29 73.88
N ASN A 1064 20.89 -55.84 74.92
CA ASN A 1064 20.64 -56.61 76.15
C ASN A 1064 19.28 -56.22 76.75
N LYS A 1065 18.55 -57.20 77.27
CA LYS A 1065 17.30 -57.01 77.99
C LYS A 1065 17.52 -56.50 79.42
N VAL A 1066 18.43 -57.13 80.15
CA VAL A 1066 18.70 -56.88 81.58
C VAL A 1066 20.20 -56.81 81.79
N TYR A 1067 20.80 -55.66 81.48
CA TYR A 1067 22.19 -55.36 81.81
C TYR A 1067 22.29 -54.65 83.17
N ALA A 1068 22.95 -55.26 84.14
CA ALA A 1068 23.15 -54.73 85.50
C ALA A 1068 24.65 -54.56 85.82
N GLY A 1069 25.43 -54.04 84.86
CA GLY A 1069 26.89 -54.02 84.94
C GLY A 1069 27.50 -55.43 84.80
N CYS A 1070 28.81 -55.54 85.00
CA CYS A 1070 29.52 -56.82 84.91
C CYS A 1070 29.09 -57.84 85.98
N ALA A 1071 28.57 -57.38 87.13
CA ALA A 1071 27.98 -58.24 88.16
C ALA A 1071 26.71 -58.98 87.68
N GLY A 1072 25.95 -58.44 86.73
CA GLY A 1072 24.83 -59.15 86.10
C GLY A 1072 25.26 -60.26 85.13
N ASP A 1073 26.45 -60.09 84.52
CA ASP A 1073 27.08 -60.96 83.51
C ASP A 1073 28.12 -61.92 84.12
N LEU A 1074 27.98 -62.28 85.41
CA LEU A 1074 29.01 -62.88 86.28
C LEU A 1074 29.51 -64.31 85.92
N ARG A 1075 29.39 -64.75 84.67
CA ARG A 1075 30.02 -65.99 84.14
C ARG A 1075 30.57 -65.86 82.70
N LEU A 1076 30.85 -64.64 82.22
CA LEU A 1076 31.64 -64.42 81.00
C LEU A 1076 33.02 -63.80 81.30
N LEU A 1077 33.15 -62.99 82.36
CA LEU A 1077 34.40 -62.26 82.65
C LEU A 1077 35.41 -63.02 83.53
N ASP A 1078 35.05 -64.14 84.16
CA ASP A 1078 36.00 -65.05 84.80
C ASP A 1078 36.82 -65.83 83.75
N GLY A 1079 37.80 -65.14 83.15
CA GLY A 1079 38.74 -65.67 82.16
C GLY A 1079 38.15 -66.05 80.79
N TRP A 1080 36.84 -66.30 80.69
CA TRP A 1080 36.22 -66.81 79.45
C TRP A 1080 36.17 -65.78 78.32
N ALA A 1081 35.98 -64.49 78.63
CA ALA A 1081 36.09 -63.40 77.66
C ALA A 1081 37.50 -63.34 77.01
N ASN A 1082 38.54 -63.61 77.80
CA ASN A 1082 39.93 -63.53 77.35
C ASN A 1082 40.30 -64.67 76.40
N LYS A 1083 39.60 -65.81 76.43
CA LYS A 1083 39.83 -66.93 75.50
C LYS A 1083 39.52 -66.60 74.04
N GLY A 1084 38.72 -65.58 73.77
CA GLY A 1084 38.46 -65.05 72.43
C GLY A 1084 39.20 -63.74 72.11
N TRP A 1085 40.14 -63.32 72.96
CA TRP A 1085 40.82 -62.03 72.84
C TRP A 1085 42.28 -62.19 72.43
N SER A 1086 42.60 -61.89 71.17
CA SER A 1086 43.94 -61.91 70.59
C SER A 1086 44.82 -60.70 71.01
N GLY A 1087 44.66 -60.22 72.26
CA GLY A 1087 45.32 -59.01 72.77
C GLY A 1087 44.81 -57.68 72.20
N SER A 1088 44.17 -57.68 71.02
CA SER A 1088 43.64 -56.48 70.36
C SER A 1088 42.11 -56.41 70.32
N ALA A 1089 41.56 -55.20 70.25
CA ALA A 1089 40.11 -54.94 70.12
C ALA A 1089 39.70 -54.77 68.64
N PRO A 1090 38.44 -55.03 68.26
CA PRO A 1090 37.33 -55.52 69.09
C PRO A 1090 37.35 -57.04 69.26
N VAL A 1091 36.67 -57.53 70.30
CA VAL A 1091 36.20 -58.93 70.37
C VAL A 1091 34.71 -58.92 70.06
N LEU A 1092 34.29 -59.74 69.11
CA LEU A 1092 32.89 -59.81 68.66
C LEU A 1092 32.20 -61.02 69.33
N VAL A 1093 31.09 -60.78 70.03
CA VAL A 1093 30.40 -61.78 70.83
C VAL A 1093 28.91 -61.81 70.48
N TYR A 1094 28.36 -63.02 70.30
CA TYR A 1094 26.93 -63.26 70.10
C TYR A 1094 26.46 -64.44 70.97
N THR A 1095 25.16 -64.74 70.96
CA THR A 1095 24.57 -65.87 71.67
C THR A 1095 23.74 -66.75 70.73
N LYS A 1096 23.73 -68.08 70.99
CA LYS A 1096 22.95 -69.02 70.17
C LYS A 1096 21.51 -69.23 70.66
N LYS A 1097 21.24 -69.02 71.95
CA LYS A 1097 19.90 -69.09 72.55
C LYS A 1097 19.57 -67.81 73.33
N PRO A 1098 18.29 -67.42 73.47
CA PRO A 1098 17.88 -66.35 74.38
C PRO A 1098 18.33 -66.70 75.81
N GLY A 1099 19.00 -65.76 76.49
CA GLY A 1099 19.49 -65.98 77.85
C GLY A 1099 20.63 -65.05 78.23
N LYS A 1100 21.27 -65.32 79.36
CA LYS A 1100 22.47 -64.58 79.79
C LYS A 1100 23.67 -64.86 78.87
N TYR A 1101 24.58 -63.90 78.86
CA TYR A 1101 25.93 -64.02 78.32
C TYR A 1101 26.77 -64.87 79.30
N SER A 1102 26.99 -66.15 78.97
CA SER A 1102 27.62 -67.13 79.86
C SER A 1102 28.35 -68.25 79.09
N ARG A 1103 29.26 -68.95 79.78
CA ARG A 1103 29.90 -70.20 79.30
C ARG A 1103 28.85 -71.18 78.75
N GLY A 1104 29.00 -71.55 77.47
CA GLY A 1104 28.07 -72.44 76.76
C GLY A 1104 26.95 -71.76 75.95
N ASN A 1105 26.64 -70.47 76.20
CA ASN A 1105 25.70 -69.69 75.37
C ASN A 1105 26.37 -68.53 74.62
N ALA A 1106 27.47 -67.99 75.12
CA ALA A 1106 28.26 -66.96 74.44
C ALA A 1106 29.26 -67.59 73.44
N PHE A 1107 29.34 -67.01 72.25
CA PHE A 1107 30.19 -67.46 71.14
C PHE A 1107 30.87 -66.25 70.48
N PHE A 1108 32.05 -66.48 69.90
CA PHE A 1108 32.85 -65.44 69.24
C PHE A 1108 32.61 -65.41 67.72
N ALA A 1109 32.91 -64.27 67.10
CA ALA A 1109 32.84 -64.08 65.66
C ALA A 1109 34.09 -63.34 65.14
N ASP A 1110 34.48 -63.62 63.90
CA ASP A 1110 35.71 -63.10 63.29
C ASP A 1110 35.49 -61.77 62.58
N ARG A 1111 34.26 -61.47 62.14
CA ARG A 1111 33.94 -60.24 61.41
C ARG A 1111 32.53 -59.72 61.73
N PHE A 1112 32.42 -58.40 61.89
CA PHE A 1112 31.16 -57.67 61.96
C PHE A 1112 30.95 -56.85 60.68
N LEU A 1113 29.70 -56.76 60.23
CA LEU A 1113 29.26 -56.13 58.99
C LEU A 1113 28.03 -55.26 59.28
N VAL A 1114 27.96 -54.08 58.67
CA VAL A 1114 26.73 -53.29 58.53
C VAL A 1114 26.56 -52.93 57.06
N TYR A 1115 25.41 -53.28 56.48
CA TYR A 1115 25.17 -53.12 55.04
C TYR A 1115 23.69 -52.80 54.73
N LEU A 1116 23.43 -52.34 53.49
CA LEU A 1116 22.10 -52.06 52.95
C LEU A 1116 21.56 -53.23 52.13
N GLU A 1117 20.25 -53.50 52.25
CA GLU A 1117 19.49 -54.56 51.55
C GLU A 1117 18.06 -54.06 51.24
#